data_AF-A0A812T9B5-F1
#
_entry.id   AF-A0A812T9B5-F1
#
_cell.length_a   1.000
_cell.length_b   1.000
_cell.length_c   1.000
_cell.angle_alpha   90.00
_cell.angle_beta   90.00
_cell.angle_gamma   90.00
#
_symmetry.space_group_name_H-M   'P 1'
#
loop_
_entity.id
_entity.type
_entity.pdbx_description
1 polymer ?
#
loop_
_entity_poly.entity_id
_entity_poly.type
_entity_poly.pdbx_seq_one_letter_code
_entity_poly.pdbx_strand_id
1 'polypeptide(L)'
;MASTCEAPVKARGSKFSQWVSKQVDEKDSSITTPEIIAAVDAVDEPLKKELDLKPAEDEDEAFQQYLEKFGESRDGTSAGFNRKAFPWFTPKEPAKVQHVSTEALEAAMDFKPKPRTSTTKHSEVDSEGEEVPLCPRCSLPVGEFAYQGREGKQTCVHTECMAQVMTQEAQREEDARVKRENVKKEKNRREYDIGWRMDSVPKSAPLAERMGCTPAPQGLCCLVLDEASRTVKVAATAEPSCAVNLEYLLLALKVRKTASREPLFSLDPVDPQNLEKTPQKKVYEPSWLAGTSVGDVMFQADYFLKELALGEYDMPVVGMLSVFDWSEMKDKDKSWAGREWYVVKKAEIRMAEDNTLIPHVKMGVEAREQVVTKKGLEDAPVTLPHHPLKKFADAFTRNFDLIAERKSVVFHLRELAKASTMAKYLIDSKARLDPTWYRLADEIVKATEPEPYPQIPQLWNMRGNSRIKLKEGRLVDMVTGGQSNLQAIYGGVEFGLDRFELAQRHALAGQKPSVPGVQLAQSGRPMFMPQRFQLGQRPEMPQGVDLNLDKFSLSTEERFVGRLPPCSGGPDSLEARTILGKAFLQGLRQKSFAVKPEDQSLLLNIYSVPQCDRVEEGDAFIPPDPNLEYLTKVRSLVGEEKTLRERRRQKFSDKSFAVTNPGLDFPRSWTPRFQVEMEGRAQTAPTKFGLKKLEVDEAFKRGLLENVLPAAAPEFNQVTEDGIAFRIYKIGSLEVRTTQEVDGQEAIAVVFSSGAASWEAKAVDSEDALGRERLVKCKVYVEAMEQEPQLHLAKDARAGCNFYIVLETEKKNRIVTEALGAGNLSWVQNPNNLEDRNSLAKLLFTVDCKDDLHARDLKQFQRTLILPPSVNLRKHYAKAIYKFVSGRSFRGKWGGNLRRYAPPMPPQSGNLGLAALGRSSDFLNVMWLARKSSNKADLLKPKIPY
;
A
#
# COMPACT_ATOMS: atom_id res chain seq x y z
N MET A 1 13.29 -71.48 4.05
CA MET A 1 14.00 -72.55 4.79
C MET A 1 15.46 -72.47 4.37
N ALA A 2 16.48 -72.22 5.17
CA ALA A 2 16.70 -71.96 6.60
C ALA A 2 17.99 -71.08 6.65
N SER A 3 18.11 -70.06 7.51
CA SER A 3 18.79 -70.13 8.84
C SER A 3 20.30 -70.43 8.70
N THR A 4 21.30 -69.74 9.26
CA THR A 4 21.42 -68.82 10.42
C THR A 4 22.90 -68.44 10.63
N CYS A 5 23.15 -67.27 11.27
CA CYS A 5 24.20 -66.93 12.27
C CYS A 5 25.70 -67.05 11.89
N GLU A 6 26.66 -66.21 12.33
CA GLU A 6 26.77 -65.27 13.47
C GLU A 6 28.02 -64.36 13.24
N ALA A 7 28.04 -63.15 13.82
CA ALA A 7 29.19 -62.21 13.87
C ALA A 7 30.01 -62.44 15.18
N PRO A 8 31.25 -61.89 15.40
CA PRO A 8 31.41 -60.45 15.73
C PRO A 8 32.80 -59.74 15.46
N VAL A 9 32.71 -58.43 15.18
CA VAL A 9 33.44 -57.27 15.79
C VAL A 9 34.98 -57.01 15.60
N LYS A 10 35.24 -55.81 15.03
CA LYS A 10 36.37 -54.84 15.15
C LYS A 10 37.78 -55.20 14.64
N ALA A 11 38.28 -54.42 13.67
CA ALA A 11 39.16 -53.26 13.93
C ALA A 11 39.62 -52.55 12.63
N ARG A 12 39.58 -51.21 12.69
CA ARG A 12 40.43 -50.17 12.07
C ARG A 12 41.34 -50.54 10.88
N GLY A 13 41.05 -49.88 9.75
CA GLY A 13 41.87 -48.80 9.18
C GLY A 13 43.09 -49.17 8.34
N SER A 14 43.14 -48.66 7.10
CA SER A 14 44.29 -47.96 6.50
C SER A 14 44.20 -47.95 4.96
N LYS A 15 44.46 -46.77 4.37
CA LYS A 15 45.40 -46.50 3.25
C LYS A 15 44.87 -45.43 2.30
N PHE A 16 45.50 -44.24 2.26
CA PHE A 16 46.70 -43.88 1.46
C PHE A 16 46.29 -43.56 -0.01
N SER A 17 46.73 -42.47 -0.64
CA SER A 17 48.12 -41.98 -0.69
C SER A 17 48.25 -40.49 -1.05
N GLN A 18 49.22 -39.85 -0.41
CA GLN A 18 49.98 -38.67 -0.84
C GLN A 18 51.05 -39.04 -1.89
N TRP A 19 51.63 -38.03 -2.56
CA TRP A 19 53.09 -37.78 -2.80
C TRP A 19 53.20 -36.50 -3.69
N VAL A 20 54.09 -35.49 -3.58
CA VAL A 20 55.41 -35.23 -2.95
C VAL A 20 55.67 -33.73 -2.78
N SER A 21 56.43 -33.34 -1.74
CA SER A 21 57.13 -32.05 -1.61
C SER A 21 58.66 -32.18 -1.83
N LYS A 22 59.33 -31.08 -2.22
CA LYS A 22 60.78 -30.88 -2.03
C LYS A 22 61.03 -29.53 -1.33
N GLN A 23 61.98 -29.55 -0.39
CA GLN A 23 62.37 -28.50 0.58
C GLN A 23 63.09 -27.28 -0.05
N VAL A 24 63.13 -26.12 0.65
CA VAL A 24 64.27 -25.63 1.46
C VAL A 24 64.09 -24.14 1.88
N ASP A 25 64.44 -23.86 3.14
CA ASP A 25 64.91 -22.63 3.84
C ASP A 25 64.01 -21.50 4.42
N GLU A 26 64.11 -21.45 5.77
CA GLU A 26 64.39 -20.36 6.72
C GLU A 26 63.51 -19.10 6.91
N LYS A 27 63.11 -18.98 8.20
CA LYS A 27 63.07 -17.80 9.11
C LYS A 27 61.82 -16.91 9.21
N ASP A 28 61.23 -17.07 10.38
CA ASP A 28 60.80 -16.07 11.38
C ASP A 28 59.53 -15.22 11.22
N SER A 29 58.87 -15.12 12.38
CA SER A 29 57.74 -14.29 12.80
C SER A 29 56.37 -14.67 12.23
N SER A 30 55.25 -14.64 12.96
CA SER A 30 54.85 -14.81 14.36
C SER A 30 53.33 -14.55 14.34
N ILE A 31 52.57 -15.23 15.22
CA ILE A 31 51.27 -14.80 15.75
C ILE A 31 49.99 -15.17 14.94
N THR A 32 49.40 -16.28 15.39
CA THR A 32 47.98 -16.57 15.73
C THR A 32 46.86 -16.49 14.68
N THR A 33 46.20 -17.64 14.49
CA THR A 33 44.79 -17.83 14.07
C THR A 33 43.94 -18.25 15.31
N PRO A 34 42.58 -18.47 15.26
CA PRO A 34 41.60 -18.39 14.15
C PRO A 34 40.21 -17.76 14.53
N GLU A 35 39.27 -17.86 13.57
CA GLU A 35 37.79 -17.95 13.66
C GLU A 35 36.97 -16.75 13.13
N ILE A 36 36.58 -16.77 11.84
CA ILE A 36 35.33 -17.33 11.25
C ILE A 36 34.08 -16.51 11.64
N ILE A 37 33.76 -15.47 10.84
CA ILE A 37 32.42 -15.11 10.30
C ILE A 37 32.67 -14.11 9.14
N ALA A 38 32.36 -14.48 7.89
CA ALA A 38 31.91 -13.61 6.77
C ALA A 38 32.26 -14.26 5.41
N ALA A 39 31.29 -14.93 4.80
CA ALA A 39 31.31 -15.27 3.38
C ALA A 39 29.86 -15.40 2.89
N VAL A 40 29.18 -14.26 2.78
CA VAL A 40 27.98 -14.08 1.97
C VAL A 40 28.12 -12.68 1.38
N ASP A 41 28.85 -12.52 0.27
CA ASP A 41 28.90 -11.32 -0.59
C ASP A 41 29.81 -11.56 -1.81
N ALA A 42 29.57 -12.63 -2.58
CA ALA A 42 30.39 -12.92 -3.76
C ALA A 42 29.65 -13.61 -4.92
N VAL A 43 28.34 -13.33 -5.12
CA VAL A 43 27.59 -13.88 -6.26
C VAL A 43 27.00 -12.81 -7.20
N ASP A 44 27.06 -11.52 -6.86
CA ASP A 44 26.38 -10.44 -7.62
C ASP A 44 27.20 -9.75 -8.72
N GLU A 45 28.47 -10.10 -8.93
CA GLU A 45 29.33 -9.38 -9.90
C GLU A 45 29.27 -9.81 -11.38
N PRO A 46 28.85 -11.02 -11.82
CA PRO A 46 28.91 -11.36 -13.24
C PRO A 46 27.80 -10.71 -14.09
N LEU A 47 26.59 -10.49 -13.54
CA LEU A 47 25.44 -10.01 -14.31
C LEU A 47 25.50 -8.52 -14.67
N LYS A 48 26.27 -7.71 -13.94
CA LYS A 48 26.37 -6.26 -14.22
C LYS A 48 27.25 -5.93 -15.42
N LYS A 49 28.18 -6.81 -15.82
CA LYS A 49 29.13 -6.52 -16.90
C LYS A 49 28.61 -6.75 -18.32
N GLU A 50 27.57 -7.54 -18.52
CA GLU A 50 26.99 -7.82 -19.86
C GLU A 50 25.98 -6.75 -20.35
N LEU A 51 25.51 -5.88 -19.44
CA LEU A 51 24.43 -4.91 -19.68
C LEU A 51 24.91 -3.48 -20.01
N ASP A 52 26.23 -3.23 -20.01
CA ASP A 52 26.83 -1.91 -20.32
C ASP A 52 27.30 -1.75 -21.79
N LEU A 53 27.01 -2.73 -22.65
CA LEU A 53 27.23 -2.60 -24.09
C LEU A 53 26.19 -1.63 -24.68
N LYS A 54 26.64 -0.73 -25.56
CA LYS A 54 25.73 0.13 -26.33
C LYS A 54 24.81 -0.77 -27.19
N PRO A 55 23.53 -0.39 -27.38
CA PRO A 55 22.64 -1.12 -28.27
C PRO A 55 23.26 -1.24 -29.66
N ALA A 56 22.99 -2.36 -30.34
CA ALA A 56 23.34 -2.47 -31.75
C ALA A 56 22.50 -1.46 -32.58
N GLU A 57 22.99 -1.04 -33.75
CA GLU A 57 22.24 -0.11 -34.61
C GLU A 57 20.85 -0.68 -34.98
N ASP A 58 20.77 -1.99 -35.25
CA ASP A 58 19.52 -2.70 -35.51
C ASP A 58 18.57 -2.72 -34.28
N GLU A 59 19.11 -2.71 -33.05
CA GLU A 59 18.34 -2.63 -31.80
C GLU A 59 17.73 -1.25 -31.59
N ASP A 60 18.50 -0.21 -31.83
CA ASP A 60 18.03 1.18 -31.79
C ASP A 60 16.97 1.45 -32.85
N GLU A 61 17.14 0.93 -34.08
CA GLU A 61 16.15 1.10 -35.15
C GLU A 61 14.83 0.40 -34.82
N ALA A 62 14.86 -0.86 -34.33
CA ALA A 62 13.62 -1.56 -33.98
C ALA A 62 12.91 -0.89 -32.81
N PHE A 63 13.67 -0.35 -31.86
CA PHE A 63 13.12 0.46 -30.79
C PHE A 63 12.43 1.72 -31.33
N GLN A 64 13.02 2.44 -32.28
CA GLN A 64 12.37 3.58 -32.93
C GLN A 64 11.06 3.17 -33.64
N GLN A 65 11.06 2.09 -34.40
CA GLN A 65 9.85 1.59 -35.08
C GLN A 65 8.73 1.20 -34.11
N TYR A 66 9.08 0.66 -32.94
CA TYR A 66 8.12 0.41 -31.87
C TYR A 66 7.53 1.71 -31.33
N LEU A 67 8.37 2.73 -31.09
CA LEU A 67 7.92 4.03 -30.56
C LEU A 67 7.03 4.80 -31.55
N GLU A 68 7.26 4.66 -32.85
CA GLU A 68 6.40 5.27 -33.88
C GLU A 68 4.95 4.75 -33.80
N LYS A 69 4.77 3.46 -33.53
CA LYS A 69 3.46 2.81 -33.39
C LYS A 69 2.79 3.07 -32.04
N PHE A 70 3.53 3.60 -31.07
CA PHE A 70 3.08 3.70 -29.68
C PHE A 70 1.93 4.72 -29.53
N GLY A 71 0.75 4.22 -29.16
CA GLY A 71 -0.45 5.04 -29.00
C GLY A 71 -1.18 5.35 -30.31
N GLU A 72 -0.88 4.63 -31.38
CA GLU A 72 -1.64 4.71 -32.63
C GLU A 72 -2.96 3.93 -32.54
N SER A 73 -4.05 4.50 -33.07
CA SER A 73 -5.31 3.78 -33.25
C SER A 73 -5.18 2.87 -34.46
N ARG A 74 -5.38 1.57 -34.25
CA ARG A 74 -5.21 0.55 -35.27
C ARG A 74 -6.56 0.03 -35.83
N ASP A 75 -7.64 0.68 -35.42
CA ASP A 75 -9.05 0.40 -35.73
C ASP A 75 -9.50 0.99 -37.08
N GLY A 76 -8.55 1.39 -37.94
CA GLY A 76 -8.84 2.01 -39.23
C GLY A 76 -9.50 3.40 -39.16
N THR A 77 -9.67 3.99 -37.96
CA THR A 77 -10.28 5.32 -37.78
C THR A 77 -9.21 6.39 -37.57
N SER A 78 -8.60 6.82 -38.67
CA SER A 78 -7.64 7.91 -38.66
C SER A 78 -8.33 9.25 -38.36
N ALA A 79 -8.02 9.86 -37.22
CA ALA A 79 -8.06 11.31 -37.07
C ALA A 79 -6.87 11.76 -36.23
N GLY A 80 -5.73 11.93 -36.91
CA GLY A 80 -4.57 12.59 -36.34
C GLY A 80 -4.89 14.05 -36.02
N PHE A 81 -4.76 14.44 -34.76
CA PHE A 81 -4.66 15.85 -34.40
C PHE A 81 -3.18 16.25 -34.42
N ASN A 82 -2.79 17.05 -35.41
CA ASN A 82 -1.47 17.68 -35.45
C ASN A 82 -1.51 19.10 -34.83
N ARG A 83 -0.42 19.40 -34.13
CA ARG A 83 -0.06 20.54 -33.28
C ARG A 83 -0.12 21.89 -33.98
N LYS A 84 -0.58 22.95 -33.29
CA LYS A 84 0.05 24.31 -33.24
C LYS A 84 -0.46 25.15 -32.04
N ALA A 85 0.28 25.15 -30.93
CA ALA A 85 0.42 26.23 -29.92
C ALA A 85 1.37 25.65 -28.85
N PHE A 86 2.56 26.16 -28.51
CA PHE A 86 2.99 27.52 -28.22
C PHE A 86 4.53 27.61 -28.38
N PRO A 87 5.12 28.74 -28.85
CA PRO A 87 6.55 28.85 -29.10
C PRO A 87 7.28 29.80 -28.13
N TRP A 88 7.66 29.37 -26.91
CA TRP A 88 8.65 30.12 -26.10
C TRP A 88 9.13 29.31 -24.88
N PHE A 89 10.19 28.51 -25.06
CA PHE A 89 11.03 28.08 -23.94
C PHE A 89 12.45 27.76 -24.44
N THR A 90 13.45 28.43 -23.88
CA THR A 90 14.89 28.12 -24.07
C THR A 90 15.52 27.80 -22.72
N PRO A 91 16.25 26.67 -22.58
CA PRO A 91 16.95 26.32 -21.35
C PRO A 91 18.31 27.02 -21.27
N LYS A 92 18.74 27.40 -20.05
CA LYS A 92 20.10 27.87 -19.74
C LYS A 92 20.85 26.83 -18.91
N GLU A 93 22.13 26.69 -19.21
CA GLU A 93 23.11 25.78 -18.61
C GLU A 93 23.44 26.07 -17.13
N PRO A 94 23.94 25.06 -16.38
CA PRO A 94 24.32 25.20 -14.97
C PRO A 94 25.72 25.81 -14.79
N ALA A 95 25.85 26.69 -13.78
CA ALA A 95 27.13 27.22 -13.34
C ALA A 95 27.79 26.32 -12.27
N LYS A 96 29.11 26.23 -12.37
CA LYS A 96 30.05 25.42 -11.55
C LYS A 96 30.00 25.79 -10.06
N VAL A 97 29.97 24.78 -9.20
CA VAL A 97 30.13 24.90 -7.74
C VAL A 97 31.59 24.65 -7.37
N GLN A 98 32.17 25.56 -6.59
CA GLN A 98 33.52 25.48 -6.03
C GLN A 98 33.53 24.71 -4.70
N HIS A 99 34.58 23.91 -4.52
CA HIS A 99 34.92 23.22 -3.27
C HIS A 99 35.32 24.20 -2.16
N VAL A 100 34.90 23.91 -0.92
CA VAL A 100 35.51 24.46 0.30
C VAL A 100 35.74 23.31 1.29
N SER A 101 36.86 23.39 1.98
CA SER A 101 37.62 22.32 2.63
C SER A 101 37.19 21.95 4.06
N THR A 102 37.62 20.76 4.43
CA THR A 102 37.26 19.85 5.52
C THR A 102 38.06 20.05 6.82
N GLU A 103 38.01 21.22 7.45
CA GLU A 103 38.85 21.48 8.65
C GLU A 103 38.14 22.16 9.83
N ALA A 104 36.82 21.97 9.94
CA ALA A 104 36.05 22.38 11.13
C ALA A 104 35.10 21.28 11.62
N LEU A 105 35.42 20.01 11.34
CA LEU A 105 34.53 18.85 11.52
C LEU A 105 34.97 17.86 12.62
N GLU A 106 36.08 18.11 13.33
CA GLU A 106 36.65 17.13 14.28
C GLU A 106 36.53 17.50 15.76
N ALA A 107 35.80 18.55 16.14
CA ALA A 107 35.76 19.00 17.55
C ALA A 107 34.44 18.74 18.30
N ALA A 108 33.47 18.00 17.72
CA ALA A 108 32.13 17.85 18.31
C ALA A 108 31.64 16.40 18.48
N MET A 109 32.53 15.40 18.40
CA MET A 109 32.19 13.99 18.58
C MET A 109 32.79 13.41 19.87
N ASP A 110 32.23 13.75 21.04
CA ASP A 110 32.42 12.93 22.24
C ASP A 110 31.37 13.19 23.34
N PHE A 111 30.29 12.40 23.34
CA PHE A 111 29.53 12.10 24.56
C PHE A 111 28.73 10.79 24.40
N LYS A 112 29.10 9.75 25.16
CA LYS A 112 28.36 8.48 25.26
C LYS A 112 27.41 8.51 26.47
N PRO A 113 26.11 8.22 26.31
CA PRO A 113 25.21 8.07 27.46
C PRO A 113 25.44 6.73 28.18
N LYS A 114 25.52 6.77 29.51
CA LYS A 114 25.50 5.58 30.38
C LYS A 114 24.06 5.26 30.83
N PRO A 115 23.71 3.99 31.01
CA PRO A 115 22.38 3.58 31.47
C PRO A 115 22.22 3.88 32.96
N ARG A 116 21.06 4.42 33.34
CA ARG A 116 20.66 4.55 34.74
C ARG A 116 19.73 3.40 35.11
N THR A 117 20.22 2.52 35.98
CA THR A 117 19.40 1.65 36.82
C THR A 117 19.10 2.41 38.11
N SER A 118 17.82 2.71 38.37
CA SER A 118 17.36 3.08 39.72
C SER A 118 16.01 2.43 39.98
N THR A 119 16.01 1.43 40.85
CA THR A 119 14.82 0.90 41.50
C THR A 119 14.27 1.96 42.46
N THR A 120 13.09 2.49 42.15
CA THR A 120 12.42 3.52 42.95
C THR A 120 11.27 2.87 43.72
N LYS A 121 11.10 3.19 45.00
CA LYS A 121 9.95 2.72 45.80
C LYS A 121 8.66 3.33 45.23
N HIS A 122 7.62 2.52 45.01
CA HIS A 122 6.37 2.88 44.31
C HIS A 122 5.19 3.13 45.27
N SER A 123 5.35 4.01 46.24
CA SER A 123 4.23 4.53 47.03
C SER A 123 4.42 6.02 47.32
N GLU A 124 3.34 6.79 47.24
CA GLU A 124 3.26 8.18 47.72
C GLU A 124 2.25 8.22 48.88
N VAL A 125 2.54 9.01 49.91
CA VAL A 125 1.64 9.21 51.04
C VAL A 125 0.69 10.35 50.70
N ASP A 126 -0.61 10.10 50.74
CA ASP A 126 -1.61 11.11 50.43
C ASP A 126 -1.79 12.15 51.56
N SER A 127 -2.70 13.10 51.36
CA SER A 127 -3.02 14.16 52.32
C SER A 127 -3.60 13.65 53.65
N GLU A 128 -4.00 12.38 53.74
CA GLU A 128 -4.54 11.74 54.94
C GLU A 128 -3.53 10.83 55.64
N GLY A 129 -2.32 10.69 55.08
CA GLY A 129 -1.25 9.86 55.66
C GLY A 129 -1.28 8.40 55.20
N GLU A 130 -2.08 8.07 54.17
CA GLU A 130 -2.21 6.70 53.65
C GLU A 130 -1.23 6.46 52.48
N GLU A 131 -0.55 5.31 52.46
CA GLU A 131 0.36 4.94 51.36
C GLU A 131 -0.44 4.49 50.13
N VAL A 132 -0.45 5.31 49.07
CA VAL A 132 -1.13 4.99 47.82
C VAL A 132 -0.13 4.37 46.83
N PRO A 133 -0.40 3.14 46.32
CA PRO A 133 0.46 2.51 45.33
C PRO A 133 0.41 3.30 44.01
N LEU A 134 1.58 3.58 43.45
CA LEU A 134 1.71 4.25 42.15
C LEU A 134 1.88 3.23 41.02
N CYS A 135 1.26 3.50 39.88
CA CYS A 135 1.52 2.71 38.69
C CYS A 135 2.95 2.94 38.19
N PRO A 136 3.78 1.90 38.02
CA PRO A 136 5.17 2.06 37.56
C PRO A 136 5.29 2.58 36.11
N ARG A 137 4.21 2.55 35.31
CA ARG A 137 4.21 2.94 33.89
C ARG A 137 3.91 4.42 33.66
N CYS A 138 2.94 4.97 34.38
CA CYS A 138 2.52 6.37 34.24
C CYS A 138 2.80 7.21 35.50
N SER A 139 3.25 6.57 36.59
CA SER A 139 3.53 7.21 37.88
C SER A 139 2.32 7.91 38.52
N LEU A 140 1.10 7.50 38.16
CA LEU A 140 -0.15 8.00 38.75
C LEU A 140 -0.69 7.01 39.81
N PRO A 141 -1.42 7.50 40.83
CA PRO A 141 -2.10 6.67 41.83
C PRO A 141 -3.03 5.63 41.19
N VAL A 142 -2.98 4.38 41.65
CA VAL A 142 -3.84 3.32 41.14
C VAL A 142 -5.25 3.46 41.72
N GLY A 143 -6.26 3.54 40.86
CA GLY A 143 -7.67 3.71 41.26
C GLY A 143 -8.33 2.40 41.71
N GLU A 144 -9.68 2.38 41.68
CA GLU A 144 -10.51 1.24 42.13
C GLU A 144 -10.14 -0.11 41.51
N PHE A 145 -9.61 -0.12 40.28
CA PHE A 145 -9.15 -1.32 39.59
C PHE A 145 -7.63 -1.27 39.34
N ALA A 146 -6.95 -2.27 39.89
CA ALA A 146 -5.51 -2.48 39.77
C ALA A 146 -5.23 -3.90 39.27
N TYR A 147 -4.23 -4.04 38.40
CA TYR A 147 -3.73 -5.34 37.96
C TYR A 147 -2.29 -5.52 38.43
N GLN A 148 -1.89 -6.75 38.74
CA GLN A 148 -0.53 -7.06 39.16
C GLN A 148 0.43 -6.96 37.97
N GLY A 149 1.47 -6.13 38.08
CA GLY A 149 2.51 -5.97 37.08
C GLY A 149 3.50 -7.14 37.03
N ARG A 150 4.22 -7.29 35.91
CA ARG A 150 5.21 -8.38 35.71
C ARG A 150 6.44 -8.27 36.61
N GLU A 151 6.70 -7.10 37.20
CA GLU A 151 7.89 -6.83 38.02
C GLU A 151 7.79 -7.39 39.46
N GLY A 152 6.69 -8.06 39.80
CA GLY A 152 6.53 -8.82 41.05
C GLY A 152 5.24 -8.49 41.77
N LYS A 153 4.99 -9.23 42.89
CA LYS A 153 3.71 -9.21 43.60
C LYS A 153 3.26 -7.83 44.13
N GLN A 154 4.19 -6.89 44.25
CA GLN A 154 3.99 -5.55 44.82
C GLN A 154 3.81 -4.43 43.78
N THR A 155 3.84 -4.74 42.48
CA THR A 155 3.61 -3.71 41.44
C THR A 155 2.16 -3.75 40.99
N CYS A 156 1.46 -2.62 41.11
CA CYS A 156 0.08 -2.45 40.66
C CYS A 156 0.08 -1.53 39.45
N VAL A 157 -0.59 -1.92 38.36
CA VAL A 157 -0.76 -1.11 37.16
C VAL A 157 -2.24 -0.81 36.93
N HIS A 158 -2.55 0.37 36.37
CA HIS A 158 -3.92 0.68 35.94
C HIS A 158 -4.42 -0.31 34.91
N THR A 159 -5.74 -0.50 34.85
CA THR A 159 -6.40 -1.29 33.81
C THR A 159 -6.00 -0.84 32.39
N GLU A 160 -5.92 0.47 32.14
CA GLU A 160 -5.54 1.04 30.85
C GLU A 160 -4.05 0.79 30.53
N CYS A 161 -3.18 0.99 31.51
CA CYS A 161 -1.74 0.67 31.41
C CYS A 161 -1.51 -0.82 31.16
N MET A 162 -2.29 -1.70 31.82
CA MET A 162 -2.25 -3.14 31.61
C MET A 162 -2.74 -3.53 30.21
N ALA A 163 -3.85 -2.93 29.74
CA ALA A 163 -4.34 -3.14 28.37
C ALA A 163 -3.29 -2.75 27.32
N GLN A 164 -2.56 -1.64 27.54
CA GLN A 164 -1.44 -1.25 26.68
C GLN A 164 -0.27 -2.24 26.74
N VAL A 165 0.11 -2.72 27.92
CA VAL A 165 1.14 -3.77 28.10
C VAL A 165 0.75 -5.02 27.31
N MET A 166 -0.46 -5.53 27.51
CA MET A 166 -0.97 -6.71 26.83
C MET A 166 -1.01 -6.53 25.30
N THR A 167 -1.40 -5.35 24.83
CA THR A 167 -1.40 -5.01 23.39
C THR A 167 0.02 -5.05 22.81
N GLN A 168 0.99 -4.47 23.52
CA GLN A 168 2.40 -4.46 23.11
C GLN A 168 3.01 -5.86 23.12
N GLU A 169 2.67 -6.68 24.11
CA GLU A 169 3.14 -8.06 24.22
C GLU A 169 2.55 -8.94 23.11
N ALA A 170 1.24 -8.85 22.88
CA ALA A 170 0.58 -9.57 21.80
C ALA A 170 1.14 -9.17 20.43
N GLN A 171 1.46 -7.88 20.21
CA GLN A 171 2.13 -7.42 19.00
C GLN A 171 3.53 -8.03 18.86
N ARG A 172 4.34 -8.05 19.93
CA ARG A 172 5.69 -8.67 19.89
C ARG A 172 5.65 -10.17 19.63
N GLU A 173 4.70 -10.88 20.25
CA GLU A 173 4.50 -12.31 20.03
C GLU A 173 4.07 -12.60 18.59
N GLU A 174 3.17 -11.78 18.04
CA GLU A 174 2.74 -11.84 16.64
C GLU A 174 3.90 -11.55 15.68
N ASP A 175 4.69 -10.49 15.92
CA ASP A 175 5.86 -10.17 15.10
C ASP A 175 6.89 -11.31 15.12
N ALA A 176 7.12 -11.92 16.29
CA ALA A 176 7.99 -13.08 16.43
C ALA A 176 7.43 -14.33 15.74
N ARG A 177 6.09 -14.52 15.72
CA ARG A 177 5.42 -15.59 14.98
C ARG A 177 5.56 -15.38 13.48
N VAL A 178 5.21 -14.18 12.97
CA VAL A 178 5.34 -13.81 11.55
C VAL A 178 6.79 -13.98 11.10
N LYS A 179 7.78 -13.55 11.88
CA LYS A 179 9.20 -13.75 11.55
C LYS A 179 9.56 -15.24 11.42
N ARG A 180 9.12 -16.09 12.36
CA ARG A 180 9.35 -17.55 12.29
C ARG A 180 8.66 -18.18 11.07
N GLU A 181 7.44 -17.75 10.77
CA GLU A 181 6.70 -18.21 9.60
C GLU A 181 7.35 -17.77 8.29
N ASN A 182 7.82 -16.54 8.20
CA ASN A 182 8.52 -16.04 7.01
C ASN A 182 9.80 -16.84 6.75
N VAL A 183 10.58 -17.16 7.80
CA VAL A 183 11.76 -18.03 7.67
C VAL A 183 11.36 -19.44 7.22
N LYS A 184 10.26 -19.99 7.74
CA LYS A 184 9.75 -21.30 7.32
C LYS A 184 9.29 -21.29 5.86
N LYS A 185 8.54 -20.26 5.45
CA LYS A 185 8.06 -20.08 4.07
C LYS A 185 9.23 -19.92 3.11
N GLU A 186 10.23 -19.13 3.47
CA GLU A 186 11.45 -18.97 2.67
C GLU A 186 12.21 -20.29 2.50
N LYS A 187 12.34 -21.07 3.57
CA LYS A 187 12.91 -22.42 3.48
C LYS A 187 12.08 -23.32 2.56
N ASN A 188 10.75 -23.32 2.70
CA ASN A 188 9.86 -24.11 1.85
C ASN A 188 9.96 -23.67 0.38
N ARG A 189 10.05 -22.37 0.10
CA ARG A 189 10.21 -21.89 -1.28
C ARG A 189 11.46 -22.46 -1.94
N ARG A 190 12.58 -22.48 -1.22
CA ARG A 190 13.83 -23.10 -1.69
C ARG A 190 13.74 -24.62 -1.80
N GLU A 191 13.07 -25.28 -0.86
CA GLU A 191 12.97 -26.75 -0.80
C GLU A 191 12.06 -27.33 -1.89
N TYR A 192 10.97 -26.64 -2.24
CA TYR A 192 9.93 -27.14 -3.15
C TYR A 192 9.91 -26.43 -4.51
N ASP A 193 10.97 -25.67 -4.80
CA ASP A 193 11.14 -24.88 -6.02
C ASP A 193 9.97 -23.92 -6.31
N ILE A 194 9.60 -23.14 -5.30
CA ILE A 194 8.48 -22.21 -5.37
C ILE A 194 9.01 -20.78 -5.48
N GLY A 195 8.58 -20.09 -6.52
CA GLY A 195 9.05 -18.77 -6.89
C GLY A 195 9.36 -18.75 -8.38
N TRP A 196 8.74 -17.81 -9.10
CA TRP A 196 9.01 -17.63 -10.52
C TRP A 196 10.45 -17.21 -10.76
N ARG A 197 11.14 -17.91 -11.67
CA ARG A 197 12.49 -17.58 -12.10
C ARG A 197 12.52 -17.23 -13.58
N MET A 198 13.24 -16.17 -13.93
CA MET A 198 13.31 -15.69 -15.32
C MET A 198 14.05 -16.65 -16.25
N ASP A 199 14.96 -17.46 -15.72
CA ASP A 199 15.67 -18.51 -16.46
C ASP A 199 14.74 -19.67 -16.90
N SER A 200 13.56 -19.77 -16.29
CA SER A 200 12.55 -20.79 -16.60
C SER A 200 11.66 -20.39 -17.79
N VAL A 201 11.82 -19.17 -18.33
CA VAL A 201 11.12 -18.70 -19.53
C VAL A 201 11.68 -19.40 -20.78
N PRO A 202 10.87 -20.15 -21.54
CA PRO A 202 11.38 -20.87 -22.71
C PRO A 202 11.69 -19.91 -23.86
N LYS A 203 12.87 -20.10 -24.48
CA LYS A 203 13.34 -19.30 -25.62
C LYS A 203 12.78 -19.84 -26.92
N SER A 204 12.23 -18.96 -27.77
CA SER A 204 11.62 -19.36 -29.04
C SER A 204 12.64 -19.61 -30.17
N ALA A 205 13.81 -18.98 -30.14
CA ALA A 205 14.78 -19.04 -31.24
C ALA A 205 15.21 -20.48 -31.64
N PRO A 206 15.59 -21.39 -30.70
CA PRO A 206 15.98 -22.75 -31.08
C PRO A 206 14.84 -23.57 -31.69
N LEU A 207 13.59 -23.29 -31.30
CA LEU A 207 12.42 -23.97 -31.85
C LEU A 207 12.03 -23.39 -33.21
N ALA A 208 12.16 -22.08 -33.41
CA ALA A 208 11.86 -21.41 -34.66
C ALA A 208 12.67 -21.99 -35.83
N GLU A 209 13.98 -22.20 -35.62
CA GLU A 209 14.87 -22.83 -36.60
C GLU A 209 14.38 -24.21 -37.02
N ARG A 210 14.04 -25.03 -36.02
CA ARG A 210 13.58 -26.42 -36.19
C ARG A 210 12.16 -26.51 -36.77
N MET A 211 11.39 -25.43 -36.69
CA MET A 211 10.08 -25.27 -37.31
C MET A 211 10.15 -24.66 -38.72
N GLY A 212 11.36 -24.49 -39.27
CA GLY A 212 11.58 -24.05 -40.65
C GLY A 212 11.78 -22.54 -40.84
N CYS A 213 11.97 -21.78 -39.75
CA CYS A 213 12.33 -20.36 -39.82
C CYS A 213 13.85 -20.20 -39.74
N THR A 214 14.52 -20.19 -40.89
CA THR A 214 15.99 -20.11 -41.00
C THR A 214 16.42 -18.86 -41.78
N PRO A 215 17.38 -18.04 -41.24
CA PRO A 215 17.90 -18.07 -39.87
C PRO A 215 16.81 -17.91 -38.78
N ALA A 216 17.12 -18.41 -37.59
CA ALA A 216 16.27 -18.27 -36.42
C ALA A 216 16.11 -16.79 -36.05
N PRO A 217 14.89 -16.31 -35.77
CA PRO A 217 14.69 -14.96 -35.25
C PRO A 217 15.43 -14.80 -33.92
N GLN A 218 16.19 -13.73 -33.77
CA GLN A 218 16.82 -13.37 -32.50
C GLN A 218 15.78 -12.85 -31.49
N GLY A 219 14.73 -12.17 -32.00
CA GLY A 219 13.65 -11.59 -31.21
C GLY A 219 12.38 -12.44 -31.15
N LEU A 220 11.24 -11.80 -31.40
CA LEU A 220 9.92 -12.41 -31.22
C LEU A 220 9.52 -13.23 -32.46
N CYS A 221 8.66 -14.22 -32.23
CA CYS A 221 8.13 -15.09 -33.27
C CYS A 221 6.61 -14.91 -33.39
N CYS A 222 6.09 -14.99 -34.62
CA CYS A 222 4.67 -15.01 -34.93
C CYS A 222 4.33 -16.16 -35.90
N LEU A 223 3.04 -16.34 -36.18
CA LEU A 223 2.55 -17.35 -37.13
C LEU A 223 1.88 -16.69 -38.33
N VAL A 224 2.23 -17.13 -39.53
CA VAL A 224 1.62 -16.67 -40.79
C VAL A 224 0.83 -17.81 -41.41
N LEU A 225 -0.45 -17.57 -41.72
CA LEU A 225 -1.33 -18.53 -42.37
C LEU A 225 -1.31 -18.30 -43.89
N ASP A 226 -0.92 -19.32 -44.65
CA ASP A 226 -1.18 -19.32 -46.09
C ASP A 226 -2.62 -19.75 -46.32
N GLU A 227 -3.50 -18.81 -46.70
CA GLU A 227 -4.92 -19.07 -46.91
C GLU A 227 -5.19 -20.10 -48.01
N ALA A 228 -4.35 -20.15 -49.06
CA ALA A 228 -4.55 -21.00 -50.22
C ALA A 228 -4.23 -22.46 -49.90
N SER A 229 -3.06 -22.70 -49.30
CA SER A 229 -2.64 -24.05 -48.90
C SER A 229 -3.18 -24.48 -47.54
N ARG A 230 -3.69 -23.53 -46.74
CA ARG A 230 -3.99 -23.64 -45.31
C ARG A 230 -2.79 -24.08 -44.46
N THR A 231 -1.58 -23.90 -44.96
CA THR A 231 -0.36 -24.20 -44.19
C THR A 231 -0.01 -23.04 -43.28
N VAL A 232 0.73 -23.33 -42.20
CA VAL A 232 1.17 -22.32 -41.23
C VAL A 232 2.68 -22.35 -41.17
N LYS A 233 3.29 -21.17 -41.22
CA LYS A 233 4.74 -20.99 -41.06
C LYS A 233 5.05 -20.08 -39.88
N VAL A 234 6.20 -20.30 -39.26
CA VAL A 234 6.76 -19.39 -38.26
C VAL A 234 7.47 -18.24 -38.99
N ALA A 235 7.35 -17.03 -38.47
CA ALA A 235 8.07 -15.85 -38.98
C ALA A 235 8.56 -14.97 -37.82
N ALA A 236 9.54 -14.11 -38.07
CA ALA A 236 9.99 -13.11 -37.11
C ALA A 236 8.95 -11.99 -36.96
N THR A 237 8.94 -11.31 -35.82
CA THR A 237 8.14 -10.10 -35.62
C THR A 237 8.78 -9.15 -34.61
N ALA A 238 8.56 -7.85 -34.78
CA ALA A 238 8.80 -6.85 -33.74
C ALA A 238 7.50 -6.41 -33.04
N GLU A 239 6.36 -7.01 -33.39
CA GLU A 239 5.03 -6.62 -32.93
C GLU A 239 4.61 -7.45 -31.70
N PRO A 240 4.54 -6.86 -30.48
CA PRO A 240 4.22 -7.60 -29.25
C PRO A 240 2.84 -8.28 -29.27
N SER A 241 1.88 -7.69 -29.98
CA SER A 241 0.50 -8.20 -30.04
C SER A 241 0.39 -9.54 -30.80
N CYS A 242 1.28 -9.79 -31.75
CA CYS A 242 1.31 -11.03 -32.54
C CYS A 242 2.34 -12.05 -32.07
N ALA A 243 3.16 -11.69 -31.08
CA ALA A 243 4.17 -12.56 -30.52
C ALA A 243 3.55 -13.81 -29.89
N VAL A 244 4.16 -14.97 -30.15
CA VAL A 244 3.77 -16.27 -29.60
C VAL A 244 5.01 -17.00 -29.13
N ASN A 245 5.02 -17.44 -27.87
CA ASN A 245 6.04 -18.34 -27.38
C ASN A 245 5.88 -19.74 -28.00
N LEU A 246 6.87 -20.19 -28.75
CA LEU A 246 6.77 -21.41 -29.55
C LEU A 246 6.72 -22.68 -28.70
N GLU A 247 7.40 -22.73 -27.56
CA GLU A 247 7.34 -23.90 -26.69
C GLU A 247 5.95 -24.06 -26.07
N TYR A 248 5.38 -22.96 -25.56
CA TYR A 248 4.01 -22.94 -25.05
C TYR A 248 3.01 -23.37 -26.13
N LEU A 249 3.19 -22.89 -27.37
CA LEU A 249 2.35 -23.27 -28.50
C LEU A 249 2.43 -24.77 -28.81
N LEU A 250 3.65 -25.34 -28.89
CA LEU A 250 3.86 -26.75 -29.21
C LEU A 250 3.23 -27.67 -28.16
N LEU A 251 3.43 -27.36 -26.87
CA LEU A 251 2.84 -28.12 -25.77
C LEU A 251 1.31 -27.97 -25.76
N ALA A 252 0.76 -26.76 -25.95
CA ALA A 252 -0.68 -26.55 -26.05
C ALA A 252 -1.30 -27.26 -27.26
N LEU A 253 -0.63 -27.28 -28.42
CA LEU A 253 -1.05 -28.04 -29.60
C LEU A 253 -1.11 -29.54 -29.33
N LYS A 254 -0.11 -30.09 -28.63
CA LYS A 254 -0.10 -31.48 -28.20
C LYS A 254 -1.28 -31.77 -27.29
N VAL A 255 -1.53 -30.95 -26.26
CA VAL A 255 -2.71 -31.10 -25.38
C VAL A 255 -3.99 -31.07 -26.19
N ARG A 256 -4.17 -30.08 -27.06
CA ARG A 256 -5.38 -29.94 -27.88
C ARG A 256 -5.60 -31.14 -28.79
N LYS A 257 -4.53 -31.67 -29.40
CA LYS A 257 -4.61 -32.86 -30.25
C LYS A 257 -4.95 -34.13 -29.47
N THR A 258 -4.37 -34.33 -28.29
CA THR A 258 -4.52 -35.60 -27.55
C THR A 258 -5.74 -35.62 -26.63
N ALA A 259 -6.12 -34.47 -26.08
CA ALA A 259 -7.15 -34.36 -25.04
C ALA A 259 -8.32 -33.45 -25.45
N SER A 260 -8.29 -32.85 -26.65
CA SER A 260 -9.35 -31.96 -27.17
C SER A 260 -9.73 -30.82 -26.22
N ARG A 261 -8.73 -30.30 -25.48
CA ARG A 261 -8.86 -29.23 -24.48
C ARG A 261 -7.60 -28.38 -24.43
N GLU A 262 -7.60 -27.33 -23.64
CA GLU A 262 -6.41 -26.57 -23.22
C GLU A 262 -5.64 -27.25 -22.08
N PRO A 263 -4.38 -26.85 -21.84
CA PRO A 263 -3.66 -27.19 -20.61
C PRO A 263 -4.46 -26.76 -19.37
N LEU A 264 -4.53 -27.61 -18.36
CA LEU A 264 -5.14 -27.30 -17.08
C LEU A 264 -4.20 -27.66 -15.92
N PHE A 265 -4.24 -26.83 -14.90
CA PHE A 265 -3.56 -27.02 -13.63
C PHE A 265 -4.52 -26.79 -12.47
N SER A 266 -4.39 -27.58 -11.41
CA SER A 266 -5.09 -27.39 -10.13
C SER A 266 -4.15 -27.71 -8.97
N LEU A 267 -4.27 -26.95 -7.88
CA LEU A 267 -3.58 -27.19 -6.62
C LEU A 267 -4.60 -27.62 -5.56
N ASP A 268 -4.68 -28.93 -5.36
CA ASP A 268 -5.73 -29.56 -4.55
C ASP A 268 -5.17 -30.14 -3.25
N PRO A 269 -5.94 -30.14 -2.15
CA PRO A 269 -5.54 -30.85 -0.92
C PRO A 269 -5.47 -32.36 -1.18
N VAL A 270 -4.44 -33.03 -0.66
CA VAL A 270 -4.31 -34.50 -0.77
C VAL A 270 -5.44 -35.22 -0.02
N ASP A 271 -5.84 -34.67 1.12
CA ASP A 271 -6.96 -35.16 1.93
C ASP A 271 -7.98 -34.02 2.17
N PRO A 272 -9.06 -33.95 1.37
CA PRO A 272 -10.09 -32.93 1.51
C PRO A 272 -10.84 -32.95 2.86
N GLN A 273 -10.70 -34.01 3.67
CA GLN A 273 -11.33 -34.12 4.99
C GLN A 273 -10.44 -33.58 6.12
N ASN A 274 -9.14 -33.41 5.88
CA ASN A 274 -8.16 -32.93 6.85
C ASN A 274 -7.36 -31.74 6.31
N LEU A 275 -8.08 -30.64 6.10
CA LEU A 275 -7.56 -29.42 5.47
C LEU A 275 -6.55 -28.65 6.33
N GLU A 276 -6.27 -29.03 7.57
CA GLU A 276 -5.29 -28.31 8.41
C GLU A 276 -3.88 -28.90 8.34
N LYS A 277 -3.75 -30.16 7.92
CA LYS A 277 -2.50 -30.91 8.03
C LYS A 277 -2.08 -31.59 6.72
N THR A 278 -2.95 -31.58 5.72
CA THR A 278 -2.71 -32.28 4.46
C THR A 278 -1.83 -31.44 3.53
N PRO A 279 -0.83 -32.03 2.85
CA PRO A 279 -0.12 -31.33 1.78
C PRO A 279 -1.06 -31.03 0.61
N GLN A 280 -0.62 -30.12 -0.26
CA GLN A 280 -1.28 -29.85 -1.53
C GLN A 280 -0.59 -30.63 -2.64
N LYS A 281 -1.36 -31.14 -3.60
CA LYS A 281 -0.89 -31.89 -4.76
C LYS A 281 -1.01 -31.03 -6.01
N LYS A 282 0.07 -30.99 -6.80
CA LYS A 282 0.08 -30.42 -8.13
C LYS A 282 -0.67 -31.38 -9.07
N VAL A 283 -1.80 -30.95 -9.63
CA VAL A 283 -2.62 -31.76 -10.54
C VAL A 283 -2.60 -31.10 -11.91
N TYR A 284 -2.06 -31.83 -12.89
CA TYR A 284 -1.96 -31.39 -14.27
C TYR A 284 -2.87 -32.24 -15.17
N GLU A 285 -3.54 -31.59 -16.12
CA GLU A 285 -4.31 -32.28 -17.14
C GLU A 285 -3.91 -31.78 -18.53
N PRO A 286 -3.23 -32.62 -19.35
CA PRO A 286 -2.77 -33.99 -19.05
C PRO A 286 -1.61 -34.06 -18.04
N SER A 287 -1.44 -35.20 -17.38
CA SER A 287 -0.44 -35.39 -16.31
C SER A 287 1.02 -35.22 -16.77
N TRP A 288 1.31 -35.42 -18.05
CA TRP A 288 2.66 -35.26 -18.61
C TRP A 288 3.10 -33.80 -18.72
N LEU A 289 2.23 -32.83 -18.46
CA LEU A 289 2.62 -31.42 -18.34
C LEU A 289 3.49 -31.16 -17.11
N ALA A 290 3.46 -32.05 -16.11
CA ALA A 290 4.32 -31.96 -14.93
C ALA A 290 5.80 -31.89 -15.33
N GLY A 291 6.54 -30.91 -14.80
CA GLY A 291 7.94 -30.66 -15.14
C GLY A 291 8.19 -29.87 -16.43
N THR A 292 7.19 -29.69 -17.30
CA THR A 292 7.33 -28.88 -18.52
C THR A 292 7.25 -27.39 -18.20
N SER A 293 7.74 -26.53 -19.11
CA SER A 293 7.62 -25.06 -18.97
C SER A 293 6.16 -24.58 -18.85
N VAL A 294 5.22 -25.25 -19.51
CA VAL A 294 3.77 -24.99 -19.38
C VAL A 294 3.24 -25.40 -18.01
N GLY A 295 3.67 -26.55 -17.50
CA GLY A 295 3.31 -26.99 -16.14
C GLY A 295 3.83 -26.02 -15.09
N ASP A 296 5.09 -25.63 -15.20
CA ASP A 296 5.75 -24.73 -14.24
C ASP A 296 5.08 -23.34 -14.22
N VAL A 297 4.91 -22.67 -15.36
CA VAL A 297 4.27 -21.34 -15.38
C VAL A 297 2.84 -21.37 -14.82
N MET A 298 2.07 -22.44 -15.07
CA MET A 298 0.74 -22.59 -14.48
C MET A 298 0.81 -22.74 -12.96
N PHE A 299 1.71 -23.59 -12.45
CA PHE A 299 1.91 -23.78 -11.01
C PHE A 299 2.37 -22.50 -10.33
N GLN A 300 3.42 -21.86 -10.84
CA GLN A 300 4.01 -20.65 -10.23
C GLN A 300 3.02 -19.48 -10.26
N ALA A 301 2.29 -19.28 -11.36
CA ALA A 301 1.29 -18.20 -11.44
C ALA A 301 0.14 -18.43 -10.45
N ASP A 302 -0.31 -19.67 -10.35
CA ASP A 302 -1.38 -20.10 -9.46
C ASP A 302 -0.99 -19.94 -7.99
N TYR A 303 0.22 -20.36 -7.61
CA TYR A 303 0.79 -20.20 -6.27
C TYR A 303 0.97 -18.72 -5.93
N PHE A 304 1.51 -17.92 -6.86
CA PHE A 304 1.66 -16.47 -6.72
C PHE A 304 0.31 -15.77 -6.46
N LEU A 305 -0.75 -16.15 -7.18
CA LEU A 305 -2.10 -15.62 -6.97
C LEU A 305 -2.57 -15.85 -5.53
N LYS A 306 -2.30 -17.05 -4.99
CA LYS A 306 -2.72 -17.42 -3.62
C LYS A 306 -1.92 -16.67 -2.59
N GLU A 307 -0.61 -16.58 -2.73
CA GLU A 307 0.21 -15.77 -1.82
C GLU A 307 -0.22 -14.30 -1.85
N LEU A 308 -0.56 -13.76 -3.02
CA LEU A 308 -1.07 -12.40 -3.14
C LEU A 308 -2.45 -12.24 -2.48
N ALA A 309 -3.39 -13.16 -2.75
CA ALA A 309 -4.72 -13.18 -2.14
C ALA A 309 -4.64 -13.29 -0.61
N LEU A 310 -3.68 -14.06 -0.11
CA LEU A 310 -3.37 -14.22 1.31
C LEU A 310 -2.53 -13.06 1.88
N GLY A 311 -2.15 -12.07 1.07
CA GLY A 311 -1.41 -10.89 1.50
C GLY A 311 -0.01 -11.21 2.04
N GLU A 312 0.69 -12.16 1.41
CA GLU A 312 2.11 -12.48 1.63
C GLU A 312 3.04 -11.49 0.91
N TYR A 313 2.59 -10.96 -0.22
CA TYR A 313 3.30 -9.97 -1.03
C TYR A 313 2.60 -8.62 -0.99
N ASP A 314 3.38 -7.57 -1.20
CA ASP A 314 2.84 -6.27 -1.53
C ASP A 314 2.03 -6.34 -2.82
N MET A 315 0.91 -5.61 -2.82
CA MET A 315 0.00 -5.61 -3.97
C MET A 315 0.67 -4.96 -5.17
N PRO A 316 0.63 -5.58 -6.37
CA PRO A 316 1.20 -5.02 -7.57
C PRO A 316 0.45 -3.77 -8.07
N VAL A 317 -0.68 -3.41 -7.45
CA VAL A 317 -1.48 -2.23 -7.77
C VAL A 317 -1.80 -1.45 -6.50
N VAL A 318 -1.57 -0.13 -6.53
CA VAL A 318 -1.75 0.74 -5.37
C VAL A 318 -3.22 0.80 -4.97
N GLY A 319 -3.50 0.53 -3.69
CA GLY A 319 -4.84 0.50 -3.11
C GLY A 319 -5.63 -0.79 -3.35
N MET A 320 -5.07 -1.75 -4.09
CA MET A 320 -5.66 -3.09 -4.16
C MET A 320 -5.54 -3.78 -2.80
N LEU A 321 -6.60 -4.48 -2.38
CA LEU A 321 -6.70 -5.13 -1.07
C LEU A 321 -6.65 -6.63 -1.22
N SER A 322 -5.96 -7.32 -0.30
CA SER A 322 -5.96 -8.79 -0.22
C SER A 322 -7.32 -9.32 0.25
N VAL A 323 -7.52 -10.62 0.12
CA VAL A 323 -8.71 -11.30 0.64
C VAL A 323 -8.80 -11.18 2.17
N PHE A 324 -7.66 -11.19 2.86
CA PHE A 324 -7.62 -10.94 4.31
C PHE A 324 -8.03 -9.52 4.66
N ASP A 325 -7.53 -8.51 3.93
CA ASP A 325 -7.88 -7.11 4.19
C ASP A 325 -9.39 -6.90 4.04
N TRP A 326 -10.02 -7.54 3.03
CA TRP A 326 -11.47 -7.54 2.87
C TRP A 326 -12.21 -8.26 4.00
N SER A 327 -11.69 -9.40 4.46
CA SER A 327 -12.28 -10.19 5.54
C SER A 327 -12.29 -9.41 6.86
N GLU A 328 -11.18 -8.75 7.20
CA GLU A 328 -11.05 -7.94 8.42
C GLU A 328 -12.04 -6.76 8.48
N MET A 329 -12.47 -6.24 7.32
CA MET A 329 -13.38 -5.10 7.25
C MET A 329 -14.85 -5.45 7.51
N LYS A 330 -15.29 -6.70 7.24
CA LYS A 330 -16.73 -7.02 7.14
C LYS A 330 -17.23 -8.13 8.06
N ASP A 331 -16.53 -9.26 8.16
CA ASP A 331 -17.05 -10.46 8.83
C ASP A 331 -15.91 -11.08 9.66
N LYS A 332 -15.73 -10.59 10.90
CA LYS A 332 -14.61 -10.97 11.77
C LYS A 332 -14.70 -12.40 12.32
N ASP A 333 -15.86 -13.05 12.21
CA ASP A 333 -16.16 -14.32 12.91
C ASP A 333 -16.54 -15.47 11.96
N LYS A 334 -16.37 -15.33 10.64
CA LYS A 334 -16.70 -16.39 9.66
C LYS A 334 -15.44 -16.97 9.02
N SER A 335 -15.17 -18.25 9.29
CA SER A 335 -14.28 -19.05 8.47
C SER A 335 -14.96 -19.36 7.13
N TRP A 336 -14.17 -19.35 6.07
CA TRP A 336 -14.61 -19.74 4.73
C TRP A 336 -13.42 -20.39 4.00
N ALA A 337 -13.73 -21.22 3.02
CA ALA A 337 -12.76 -21.75 2.07
C ALA A 337 -13.25 -21.42 0.66
N GLY A 338 -12.34 -21.36 -0.30
CA GLY A 338 -12.75 -21.19 -1.69
C GLY A 338 -11.62 -21.40 -2.67
N ARG A 339 -11.94 -21.22 -3.94
CA ARG A 339 -11.01 -21.38 -5.06
C ARG A 339 -10.91 -20.12 -5.87
N GLU A 340 -9.70 -19.82 -6.32
CA GLU A 340 -9.43 -18.77 -7.30
C GLU A 340 -8.79 -19.37 -8.53
N TRP A 341 -9.37 -19.08 -9.70
CA TRP A 341 -8.97 -19.64 -10.97
C TRP A 341 -8.57 -18.54 -11.94
N TYR A 342 -7.43 -18.70 -12.61
CA TYR A 342 -7.15 -17.92 -13.81
C TYR A 342 -8.00 -18.41 -14.98
N VAL A 343 -8.67 -17.47 -15.66
CA VAL A 343 -9.57 -17.75 -16.77
C VAL A 343 -9.36 -16.78 -17.92
N VAL A 344 -9.74 -17.18 -19.14
CA VAL A 344 -9.77 -16.30 -20.32
C VAL A 344 -11.19 -15.77 -20.51
N LYS A 345 -11.44 -14.49 -20.24
CA LYS A 345 -12.76 -13.84 -20.37
C LYS A 345 -13.14 -13.52 -21.82
N LYS A 346 -12.15 -13.30 -22.69
CA LYS A 346 -12.34 -13.08 -24.13
C LYS A 346 -11.16 -13.68 -24.87
N ALA A 347 -11.39 -14.40 -25.96
CA ALA A 347 -10.35 -14.95 -26.82
C ALA A 347 -10.77 -14.80 -28.29
N GLU A 348 -9.87 -14.28 -29.11
CA GLU A 348 -10.07 -14.04 -30.54
C GLU A 348 -8.74 -14.21 -31.28
N ILE A 349 -8.79 -14.66 -32.55
CA ILE A 349 -7.64 -14.58 -33.46
C ILE A 349 -7.96 -13.53 -34.53
N ARG A 350 -7.11 -12.51 -34.60
CA ARG A 350 -7.15 -11.49 -35.66
C ARG A 350 -6.16 -11.87 -36.76
N MET A 351 -6.32 -11.27 -37.93
CA MET A 351 -5.45 -11.52 -39.07
C MET A 351 -4.97 -10.20 -39.67
N ALA A 352 -3.67 -10.07 -39.86
CA ALA A 352 -3.03 -8.92 -40.51
C ALA A 352 -3.14 -9.00 -42.04
N GLU A 353 -2.70 -7.94 -42.72
CA GLU A 353 -2.65 -7.83 -44.19
C GLU A 353 -1.76 -8.90 -44.83
N ASP A 354 -0.67 -9.27 -44.17
CA ASP A 354 0.27 -10.32 -44.59
C ASP A 354 -0.15 -11.73 -44.12
N ASN A 355 -1.39 -11.88 -43.65
CA ASN A 355 -1.96 -13.10 -43.06
C ASN A 355 -1.28 -13.58 -41.78
N THR A 356 -0.58 -12.70 -41.06
CA THR A 356 -0.12 -12.99 -39.70
C THR A 356 -1.30 -13.17 -38.76
N LEU A 357 -1.28 -14.23 -37.97
CA LEU A 357 -2.29 -14.52 -36.94
C LEU A 357 -1.93 -13.80 -35.64
N ILE A 358 -2.89 -13.07 -35.08
CA ILE A 358 -2.70 -12.19 -33.93
C ILE A 358 -3.63 -12.66 -32.81
N PRO A 359 -3.12 -13.34 -31.77
CA PRO A 359 -3.94 -13.81 -30.67
C PRO A 359 -4.28 -12.66 -29.71
N HIS A 360 -5.57 -12.45 -29.48
CA HIS A 360 -6.08 -11.46 -28.54
C HIS A 360 -6.82 -12.16 -27.41
N VAL A 361 -6.37 -11.95 -26.17
CA VAL A 361 -7.01 -12.49 -24.96
C VAL A 361 -7.28 -11.39 -23.94
N LYS A 362 -8.43 -11.45 -23.26
CA LYS A 362 -8.69 -10.72 -22.01
C LYS A 362 -8.72 -11.73 -20.87
N MET A 363 -7.73 -11.67 -20.00
CA MET A 363 -7.60 -12.57 -18.84
C MET A 363 -8.40 -12.08 -17.64
N GLY A 364 -8.65 -12.95 -16.67
CA GLY A 364 -9.24 -12.61 -15.39
C GLY A 364 -9.07 -13.70 -14.35
N VAL A 365 -9.59 -13.44 -13.15
CA VAL A 365 -9.66 -14.38 -12.04
C VAL A 365 -11.12 -14.62 -11.67
N GLU A 366 -11.47 -15.87 -11.41
CA GLU A 366 -12.79 -16.27 -10.92
C GLU A 366 -12.69 -16.88 -9.52
N ALA A 367 -13.48 -16.35 -8.59
CA ALA A 367 -13.63 -16.89 -7.25
C ALA A 367 -14.83 -17.84 -7.17
N ARG A 368 -14.64 -18.97 -6.48
CA ARG A 368 -15.68 -19.95 -6.15
C ARG A 368 -15.58 -20.28 -4.66
N GLU A 369 -16.51 -19.79 -3.84
CA GLU A 369 -16.64 -20.20 -2.43
C GLU A 369 -16.85 -21.72 -2.35
N GLN A 370 -16.26 -22.37 -1.36
CA GLN A 370 -16.42 -23.80 -1.12
C GLN A 370 -17.21 -24.04 0.17
N VAL A 371 -18.14 -24.98 0.09
CA VAL A 371 -18.97 -25.43 1.19
C VAL A 371 -18.66 -26.87 1.53
N VAL A 372 -18.58 -27.18 2.83
CA VAL A 372 -18.39 -28.56 3.29
C VAL A 372 -19.70 -29.31 3.14
N THR A 373 -19.70 -30.33 2.30
CA THR A 373 -20.82 -31.24 2.09
C THR A 373 -20.50 -32.63 2.66
N LYS A 374 -21.48 -33.54 2.64
CA LYS A 374 -21.27 -34.95 3.01
C LYS A 374 -20.23 -35.68 2.14
N LYS A 375 -19.91 -35.14 0.95
CA LYS A 375 -18.93 -35.69 0.01
C LYS A 375 -17.54 -35.02 0.12
N GLY A 376 -17.39 -34.03 1.01
CA GLY A 376 -16.19 -33.19 1.11
C GLY A 376 -16.48 -31.74 0.71
N LEU A 377 -15.42 -30.96 0.45
CA LEU A 377 -15.55 -29.59 -0.07
C LEU A 377 -16.08 -29.60 -1.50
N GLU A 378 -17.19 -28.90 -1.73
CA GLU A 378 -17.75 -28.66 -3.06
C GLU A 378 -17.90 -27.15 -3.30
N ASP A 379 -17.86 -26.71 -4.56
CA ASP A 379 -18.10 -25.30 -4.88
C ASP A 379 -19.55 -24.93 -4.57
N ALA A 380 -19.73 -23.78 -3.93
CA ALA A 380 -21.03 -23.15 -3.77
C ALA A 380 -21.60 -22.85 -5.17
N PRO A 381 -22.92 -23.05 -5.37
CA PRO A 381 -23.56 -22.75 -6.66
C PRO A 381 -23.37 -21.31 -7.13
N VAL A 382 -23.30 -20.37 -6.18
CA VAL A 382 -23.06 -18.94 -6.42
C VAL A 382 -22.18 -18.41 -5.31
N THR A 383 -21.09 -17.73 -5.68
CA THR A 383 -20.28 -16.96 -4.73
C THR A 383 -20.87 -15.57 -4.58
N LEU A 384 -21.16 -15.16 -3.35
CA LEU A 384 -21.83 -13.87 -3.09
C LEU A 384 -20.98 -12.68 -3.58
N PRO A 385 -21.58 -11.63 -4.17
CA PRO A 385 -20.84 -10.44 -4.65
C PRO A 385 -20.06 -9.70 -3.56
N HIS A 386 -20.46 -9.84 -2.30
CA HIS A 386 -19.80 -9.21 -1.17
C HIS A 386 -18.74 -10.10 -0.50
N HIS A 387 -18.57 -11.34 -0.96
CA HIS A 387 -17.58 -12.28 -0.45
C HIS A 387 -16.15 -11.74 -0.68
N PRO A 388 -15.23 -11.83 0.30
CA PRO A 388 -13.85 -11.36 0.18
C PRO A 388 -13.13 -11.89 -1.08
N LEU A 389 -13.20 -13.20 -1.35
CA LEU A 389 -12.64 -13.80 -2.58
C LEU A 389 -13.17 -13.14 -3.85
N LYS A 390 -14.49 -12.93 -3.94
CA LYS A 390 -15.11 -12.34 -5.14
C LYS A 390 -14.63 -10.92 -5.38
N LYS A 391 -14.51 -10.12 -4.32
CA LYS A 391 -13.97 -8.76 -4.40
C LYS A 391 -12.51 -8.73 -4.85
N PHE A 392 -11.69 -9.63 -4.32
CA PHE A 392 -10.29 -9.75 -4.73
C PHE A 392 -10.20 -10.18 -6.20
N ALA A 393 -10.91 -11.23 -6.61
CA ALA A 393 -10.95 -11.70 -7.98
C ALA A 393 -11.45 -10.63 -8.97
N ASP A 394 -12.46 -9.83 -8.60
CA ASP A 394 -12.96 -8.72 -9.42
C ASP A 394 -11.92 -7.59 -9.51
N ALA A 395 -11.25 -7.24 -8.40
CA ALA A 395 -10.17 -6.26 -8.40
C ALA A 395 -8.97 -6.73 -9.22
N PHE A 396 -8.57 -8.00 -9.10
CA PHE A 396 -7.50 -8.60 -9.88
C PHE A 396 -7.85 -8.60 -11.37
N THR A 397 -9.07 -9.03 -11.73
CA THR A 397 -9.55 -9.05 -13.12
C THR A 397 -9.55 -7.65 -13.75
N ARG A 398 -10.04 -6.64 -13.02
CA ARG A 398 -10.04 -5.25 -13.50
C ARG A 398 -8.63 -4.75 -13.79
N ASN A 399 -7.68 -5.11 -12.93
CA ASN A 399 -6.30 -4.67 -12.97
C ASN A 399 -5.36 -5.62 -13.72
N PHE A 400 -5.87 -6.72 -14.31
CA PHE A 400 -5.04 -7.82 -14.82
C PHE A 400 -3.93 -7.32 -15.74
N ASP A 401 -4.24 -6.40 -16.66
CA ASP A 401 -3.25 -5.90 -17.62
C ASP A 401 -2.11 -5.17 -16.93
N LEU A 402 -2.40 -4.29 -15.97
CA LEU A 402 -1.35 -3.60 -15.20
C LEU A 402 -0.55 -4.58 -14.33
N ILE A 403 -1.21 -5.59 -13.76
CA ILE A 403 -0.54 -6.65 -13.00
C ILE A 403 0.40 -7.44 -13.92
N ALA A 404 -0.05 -7.83 -15.11
CA ALA A 404 0.76 -8.50 -16.11
C ALA A 404 1.89 -7.61 -16.65
N GLU A 405 1.77 -6.27 -16.62
CA GLU A 405 2.91 -5.40 -16.93
C GLU A 405 3.91 -5.26 -15.78
N ARG A 406 3.55 -5.65 -14.56
CA ARG A 406 4.45 -5.58 -13.39
C ARG A 406 5.00 -6.94 -12.96
N LYS A 407 4.25 -8.01 -13.19
CA LYS A 407 4.52 -9.37 -12.71
C LYS A 407 4.77 -10.34 -13.85
N SER A 408 6.01 -10.75 -14.01
CA SER A 408 6.49 -11.63 -15.09
C SER A 408 5.73 -12.95 -15.14
N VAL A 409 5.50 -13.60 -13.99
CA VAL A 409 4.75 -14.87 -13.96
C VAL A 409 3.32 -14.71 -14.50
N VAL A 410 2.68 -13.56 -14.24
CA VAL A 410 1.33 -13.25 -14.74
C VAL A 410 1.38 -12.88 -16.22
N PHE A 411 2.43 -12.19 -16.65
CA PHE A 411 2.71 -11.92 -18.06
C PHE A 411 2.84 -13.23 -18.85
N HIS A 412 3.69 -14.15 -18.42
CA HIS A 412 3.92 -15.42 -19.11
C HIS A 412 2.70 -16.35 -19.07
N LEU A 413 1.87 -16.29 -18.01
CA LEU A 413 0.58 -16.97 -18.02
C LEU A 413 -0.36 -16.41 -19.11
N ARG A 414 -0.36 -15.09 -19.35
CA ARG A 414 -1.10 -14.46 -20.47
C ARG A 414 -0.54 -14.91 -21.82
N GLU A 415 0.77 -15.02 -21.96
CA GLU A 415 1.39 -15.54 -23.19
C GLU A 415 1.08 -17.02 -23.44
N LEU A 416 1.01 -17.85 -22.38
CA LEU A 416 0.50 -19.22 -22.48
C LEU A 416 -0.97 -19.26 -22.91
N ALA A 417 -1.80 -18.34 -22.43
CA ALA A 417 -3.20 -18.22 -22.86
C ALA A 417 -3.32 -17.83 -24.35
N LYS A 418 -2.47 -16.90 -24.83
CA LYS A 418 -2.35 -16.58 -26.27
C LYS A 418 -1.96 -17.81 -27.08
N ALA A 419 -0.92 -18.54 -26.66
CA ALA A 419 -0.46 -19.76 -27.33
C ALA A 419 -1.54 -20.86 -27.35
N SER A 420 -2.29 -21.02 -26.26
CA SER A 420 -3.40 -21.98 -26.16
C SER A 420 -4.58 -21.59 -27.05
N THR A 421 -4.88 -20.29 -27.14
CA THR A 421 -5.91 -19.74 -28.06
C THR A 421 -5.50 -20.00 -29.51
N MET A 422 -4.23 -19.78 -29.84
CA MET A 422 -3.67 -20.07 -31.15
C MET A 422 -3.76 -21.57 -31.47
N ALA A 423 -3.36 -22.44 -30.55
CA ALA A 423 -3.47 -23.89 -30.72
C ALA A 423 -4.91 -24.33 -31.00
N LYS A 424 -5.89 -23.81 -30.24
CA LYS A 424 -7.31 -24.07 -30.48
C LYS A 424 -7.73 -23.63 -31.89
N TYR A 425 -7.40 -22.40 -32.29
CA TYR A 425 -7.74 -21.88 -33.62
C TYR A 425 -7.16 -22.74 -34.74
N LEU A 426 -5.89 -23.12 -34.65
CA LEU A 426 -5.21 -23.93 -35.68
C LEU A 426 -5.88 -25.30 -35.87
N ILE A 427 -6.25 -25.96 -34.78
CA ILE A 427 -6.94 -27.25 -34.82
C ILE A 427 -8.39 -27.09 -35.32
N ASP A 428 -9.14 -26.16 -34.75
CA ASP A 428 -10.56 -25.96 -35.07
C ASP A 428 -10.76 -25.46 -36.51
N SER A 429 -9.84 -24.64 -37.05
CA SER A 429 -9.84 -24.17 -38.44
C SER A 429 -9.34 -25.21 -39.46
N LYS A 430 -8.85 -26.36 -38.98
CA LYS A 430 -8.23 -27.42 -39.79
C LYS A 430 -7.03 -26.89 -40.60
N ALA A 431 -6.19 -26.08 -39.96
CA ALA A 431 -4.92 -25.66 -40.54
C ALA A 431 -4.00 -26.89 -40.74
N ARG A 432 -3.26 -26.91 -41.84
CA ARG A 432 -2.29 -27.95 -42.17
C ARG A 432 -0.97 -27.63 -41.48
N LEU A 433 -0.77 -28.24 -40.31
CA LEU A 433 0.47 -28.11 -39.55
C LEU A 433 1.50 -29.14 -40.00
N ASP A 434 2.77 -28.74 -40.07
CA ASP A 434 3.86 -29.66 -40.35
C ASP A 434 3.95 -30.73 -39.23
N PRO A 435 4.01 -32.04 -39.57
CA PRO A 435 4.15 -33.11 -38.58
C PRO A 435 5.35 -32.96 -37.63
N THR A 436 6.41 -32.24 -38.05
CA THR A 436 7.55 -31.88 -37.20
C THR A 436 7.12 -31.20 -35.90
N TRP A 437 6.09 -30.34 -35.91
CA TRP A 437 5.67 -29.59 -34.72
C TRP A 437 5.25 -30.54 -33.59
N TYR A 438 4.48 -31.58 -33.91
CA TYR A 438 4.09 -32.58 -32.93
C TYR A 438 5.26 -33.43 -32.46
N ARG A 439 6.23 -33.74 -33.34
CA ARG A 439 7.45 -34.45 -32.96
C ARG A 439 8.31 -33.62 -32.00
N LEU A 440 8.44 -32.32 -32.25
CA LEU A 440 9.12 -31.39 -31.34
C LEU A 440 8.43 -31.34 -29.97
N ALA A 441 7.09 -31.27 -29.93
CA ALA A 441 6.35 -31.34 -28.67
C ALA A 441 6.59 -32.67 -27.93
N ASP A 442 6.65 -33.79 -28.65
CA ASP A 442 6.98 -35.10 -28.05
C ASP A 442 8.41 -35.16 -27.51
N GLU A 443 9.37 -34.54 -28.21
CA GLU A 443 10.76 -34.47 -27.78
C GLU A 443 10.92 -33.61 -26.52
N ILE A 444 10.24 -32.46 -26.44
CA ILE A 444 10.23 -31.61 -25.23
C ILE A 444 9.71 -32.40 -24.05
N VAL A 445 8.57 -33.10 -24.20
CA VAL A 445 8.00 -33.92 -23.12
C VAL A 445 8.91 -35.09 -22.75
N LYS A 446 9.63 -35.69 -23.70
CA LYS A 446 10.60 -36.77 -23.43
C LYS A 446 11.88 -36.28 -22.75
N ALA A 447 12.32 -35.06 -23.06
CA ALA A 447 13.48 -34.43 -22.47
C ALA A 447 13.18 -33.81 -21.09
N THR A 448 11.89 -33.65 -20.76
CA THR A 448 11.45 -33.10 -19.48
C THR A 448 11.78 -34.06 -18.34
N GLU A 449 12.45 -33.55 -17.31
CA GLU A 449 12.69 -34.29 -16.08
C GLU A 449 11.38 -34.48 -15.29
N PRO A 450 11.22 -35.59 -14.56
CA PRO A 450 10.05 -35.79 -13.72
C PRO A 450 9.90 -34.65 -12.70
N GLU A 451 8.66 -34.16 -12.51
CA GLU A 451 8.34 -33.17 -11.48
C GLU A 451 8.90 -33.62 -10.11
N PRO A 452 9.88 -32.87 -9.55
CA PRO A 452 10.57 -33.29 -8.33
C PRO A 452 9.65 -33.20 -7.10
N TYR A 453 8.67 -32.28 -7.12
CA TYR A 453 7.82 -31.98 -5.98
C TYR A 453 6.32 -32.04 -6.35
N PRO A 454 5.76 -33.23 -6.59
CA PRO A 454 4.35 -33.39 -6.94
C PRO A 454 3.40 -33.03 -5.78
N GLN A 455 3.93 -32.96 -4.57
CA GLN A 455 3.24 -32.50 -3.37
C GLN A 455 4.07 -31.43 -2.68
N ILE A 456 3.40 -30.39 -2.19
CA ILE A 456 4.01 -29.27 -1.49
C ILE A 456 3.32 -29.06 -0.13
N PRO A 457 3.99 -28.41 0.83
CA PRO A 457 3.35 -28.02 2.08
C PRO A 457 2.15 -27.13 1.80
N GLN A 458 1.12 -27.26 2.65
CA GLN A 458 -0.06 -26.44 2.51
C GLN A 458 0.28 -24.95 2.60
N LEU A 459 -0.24 -24.19 1.62
CA LEU A 459 -0.37 -22.74 1.72
C LEU A 459 -1.25 -22.37 2.90
N TRP A 460 -0.64 -21.73 3.88
CA TRP A 460 -1.32 -21.21 5.05
C TRP A 460 -0.81 -19.81 5.33
N ASN A 461 -1.73 -18.88 5.53
CA ASN A 461 -1.42 -17.62 6.20
C ASN A 461 -2.34 -17.49 7.39
N MET A 462 -1.74 -17.31 8.56
CA MET A 462 -2.47 -17.03 9.78
C MET A 462 -2.23 -15.56 10.12
N ARG A 463 -3.31 -14.81 10.34
CA ARG A 463 -3.25 -13.46 10.88
C ARG A 463 -4.01 -13.44 12.20
N GLY A 464 -3.31 -13.14 13.30
CA GLY A 464 -3.94 -12.95 14.60
C GLY A 464 -4.53 -11.56 14.69
N ASN A 465 -5.82 -11.47 15.07
CA ASN A 465 -6.45 -10.22 15.46
C ASN A 465 -6.95 -10.38 16.90
N SER A 466 -6.55 -9.47 17.80
CA SER A 466 -7.05 -9.46 19.17
C SER A 466 -7.61 -8.10 19.53
N ARG A 467 -8.69 -8.11 20.30
CA ARG A 467 -9.30 -6.90 20.84
C ARG A 467 -9.41 -7.06 22.34
N ILE A 468 -8.92 -6.05 23.05
CA ILE A 468 -9.01 -5.97 24.50
C ILE A 468 -10.17 -5.03 24.81
N LYS A 469 -11.25 -5.55 25.39
CA LYS A 469 -12.41 -4.72 25.75
C LYS A 469 -12.32 -4.26 27.20
N LEU A 470 -12.43 -2.94 27.37
CA LEU A 470 -12.55 -2.27 28.66
C LEU A 470 -14.01 -1.87 28.88
N LYS A 471 -14.57 -2.30 30.01
CA LYS A 471 -15.91 -1.90 30.45
C LYS A 471 -15.86 -1.54 31.93
N GLU A 472 -16.33 -0.34 32.26
CA GLU A 472 -16.38 0.18 33.64
C GLU A 472 -15.02 0.09 34.38
N GLY A 473 -13.91 0.35 33.68
CA GLY A 473 -12.56 0.28 34.28
C GLY A 473 -12.05 -1.14 34.53
N ARG A 474 -12.75 -2.18 34.06
CA ARG A 474 -12.32 -3.59 34.11
C ARG A 474 -12.01 -4.13 32.72
N LEU A 475 -11.03 -5.03 32.65
CA LEU A 475 -10.82 -5.91 31.49
C LEU A 475 -11.93 -6.98 31.49
N VAL A 476 -12.86 -6.89 30.55
CA VAL A 476 -14.06 -7.76 30.52
C VAL A 476 -13.94 -8.88 29.51
N ASP A 477 -13.18 -8.67 28.44
CA ASP A 477 -12.97 -9.69 27.42
C ASP A 477 -11.51 -9.65 26.96
N MET A 478 -10.80 -10.73 27.27
CA MET A 478 -9.51 -11.06 26.69
C MET A 478 -9.77 -12.04 25.55
N VAL A 479 -10.26 -11.56 24.40
CA VAL A 479 -10.11 -12.35 23.18
C VAL A 479 -8.64 -12.29 22.79
N THR A 480 -7.80 -13.01 23.54
CA THR A 480 -6.39 -13.24 23.25
C THR A 480 -6.32 -14.10 22.01
N GLY A 481 -6.24 -13.48 20.82
CA GLY A 481 -5.52 -13.93 19.62
C GLY A 481 -5.67 -15.38 19.13
N GLY A 482 -6.60 -16.15 19.69
CA GLY A 482 -6.70 -17.59 19.53
C GLY A 482 -7.76 -18.02 18.54
N GLN A 483 -8.63 -17.11 18.09
CA GLN A 483 -9.48 -17.37 16.93
C GLN A 483 -8.67 -17.07 15.67
N SER A 484 -7.82 -18.03 15.30
CA SER A 484 -7.31 -18.12 13.95
C SER A 484 -8.46 -18.57 13.06
N ASN A 485 -9.14 -17.64 12.39
CA ASN A 485 -10.01 -18.00 11.28
C ASN A 485 -9.11 -18.54 10.18
N LEU A 486 -8.98 -19.86 10.12
CA LEU A 486 -8.23 -20.55 9.08
C LEU A 486 -9.01 -20.34 7.77
N GLN A 487 -8.47 -19.49 6.91
CA GLN A 487 -8.97 -19.25 5.56
C GLN A 487 -8.09 -20.05 4.61
N ALA A 488 -8.71 -20.86 3.76
CA ALA A 488 -8.01 -21.68 2.78
C ALA A 488 -8.43 -21.27 1.36
N ILE A 489 -7.44 -21.04 0.51
CA ILE A 489 -7.63 -20.69 -0.90
C ILE A 489 -6.97 -21.77 -1.75
N TYR A 490 -7.76 -22.45 -2.56
CA TYR A 490 -7.33 -23.45 -3.55
C TYR A 490 -7.58 -22.91 -4.96
N GLY A 491 -7.44 -23.73 -5.99
CA GLY A 491 -7.76 -23.34 -7.36
C GLY A 491 -6.66 -23.72 -8.33
N GLY A 492 -6.61 -23.01 -9.45
CA GLY A 492 -5.79 -23.44 -10.57
C GLY A 492 -5.82 -22.51 -11.78
N VAL A 493 -5.34 -23.05 -12.89
CA VAL A 493 -5.43 -22.42 -14.21
C VAL A 493 -6.40 -23.23 -15.06
N GLU A 494 -7.50 -22.59 -15.46
CA GLU A 494 -8.52 -23.16 -16.35
C GLU A 494 -8.96 -22.05 -17.32
N PHE A 495 -8.33 -21.98 -18.49
CA PHE A 495 -8.61 -20.88 -19.43
C PHE A 495 -10.08 -20.87 -19.89
N GLY A 496 -10.73 -22.02 -19.98
CA GLY A 496 -12.11 -22.16 -20.40
C GLY A 496 -12.27 -21.85 -21.89
N LEU A 497 -11.34 -22.31 -22.73
CA LEU A 497 -11.30 -21.90 -24.14
C LEU A 497 -12.42 -22.49 -24.99
N ASP A 498 -13.00 -23.63 -24.57
CA ASP A 498 -14.06 -24.30 -25.32
C ASP A 498 -15.38 -23.53 -25.39
N ARG A 499 -15.57 -22.48 -24.57
CA ARG A 499 -16.72 -21.58 -24.69
C ARG A 499 -16.61 -20.58 -25.86
N PHE A 500 -15.46 -20.51 -26.52
CA PHE A 500 -15.22 -19.58 -27.63
C PHE A 500 -15.18 -20.32 -28.98
N GLU A 501 -15.91 -19.80 -29.97
CA GLU A 501 -15.92 -20.30 -31.34
C GLU A 501 -14.89 -19.54 -32.20
N LEU A 502 -13.62 -19.94 -32.13
CA LEU A 502 -12.52 -19.17 -32.75
C LEU A 502 -12.42 -19.29 -34.28
N ALA A 503 -12.95 -20.37 -34.87
CA ALA A 503 -12.71 -20.73 -36.28
C ALA A 503 -13.94 -20.58 -37.20
N GLN A 504 -15.07 -20.04 -36.72
CA GLN A 504 -16.24 -19.86 -37.57
C GLN A 504 -16.01 -18.74 -38.59
N ARG A 505 -15.82 -19.13 -39.86
CA ARG A 505 -15.95 -18.24 -41.01
C ARG A 505 -17.42 -17.88 -41.17
N HIS A 506 -17.81 -16.62 -40.95
CA HIS A 506 -19.09 -16.11 -41.45
C HIS A 506 -19.05 -16.02 -42.98
N ALA A 507 -19.19 -17.16 -43.64
CA ALA A 507 -19.48 -17.25 -45.05
C ALA A 507 -20.98 -16.96 -45.28
N LEU A 508 -21.41 -15.70 -45.12
CA LEU A 508 -22.65 -15.19 -45.72
C LEU A 508 -22.46 -13.74 -46.16
N ALA A 509 -21.63 -13.57 -47.18
CA ALA A 509 -21.85 -12.50 -48.13
C ALA A 509 -23.11 -12.85 -48.95
N GLY A 510 -24.15 -12.01 -48.86
CA GLY A 510 -25.17 -11.88 -49.89
C GLY A 510 -26.35 -12.85 -49.87
N GLN A 511 -27.29 -12.68 -48.94
CA GLN A 511 -28.71 -12.91 -49.25
C GLN A 511 -29.54 -11.78 -48.64
N LYS A 512 -30.26 -11.05 -49.50
CA LYS A 512 -31.28 -10.07 -49.10
C LYS A 512 -32.39 -10.80 -48.33
N PRO A 513 -32.95 -10.24 -47.24
CA PRO A 513 -34.10 -10.84 -46.58
C PRO A 513 -35.35 -10.57 -47.42
N SER A 514 -35.92 -11.61 -48.02
CA SER A 514 -37.25 -11.57 -48.61
C SER A 514 -38.26 -12.24 -47.67
N VAL A 515 -39.15 -11.40 -47.12
CA VAL A 515 -40.52 -11.66 -46.62
C VAL A 515 -40.67 -12.39 -45.27
N PRO A 516 -41.49 -11.84 -44.33
CA PRO A 516 -41.77 -12.44 -43.03
C PRO A 516 -43.03 -13.31 -43.02
N GLY A 517 -42.97 -14.42 -42.27
CA GLY A 517 -44.13 -15.13 -41.73
C GLY A 517 -44.30 -16.55 -42.25
N VAL A 518 -44.17 -17.52 -41.34
CA VAL A 518 -45.07 -18.68 -41.11
C VAL A 518 -44.46 -19.53 -39.98
N GLN A 519 -45.25 -19.78 -38.93
CA GLN A 519 -44.99 -20.74 -37.85
C GLN A 519 -45.36 -22.18 -38.26
N LEU A 520 -45.00 -23.15 -37.40
CA LEU A 520 -45.23 -24.61 -37.39
C LEU A 520 -44.08 -25.45 -37.98
N ALA A 521 -43.72 -26.62 -37.48
CA ALA A 521 -43.86 -27.29 -36.19
C ALA A 521 -42.96 -28.54 -36.24
N GLN A 522 -42.59 -29.04 -35.06
CA GLN A 522 -42.30 -30.44 -34.68
C GLN A 522 -41.60 -31.44 -35.64
N SER A 523 -40.69 -32.18 -35.01
CA SER A 523 -40.28 -33.58 -35.23
C SER A 523 -38.97 -33.83 -35.97
N GLY A 524 -38.16 -34.73 -35.39
CA GLY A 524 -37.03 -35.36 -36.08
C GLY A 524 -35.71 -35.44 -35.31
N ARG A 525 -35.69 -35.93 -34.07
CA ARG A 525 -34.43 -36.45 -33.48
C ARG A 525 -34.14 -37.84 -34.05
N PRO A 526 -32.94 -38.15 -34.56
CA PRO A 526 -32.37 -39.47 -34.42
C PRO A 526 -31.51 -39.51 -33.16
N MET A 527 -31.81 -40.48 -32.32
CA MET A 527 -31.04 -40.88 -31.14
C MET A 527 -29.64 -41.33 -31.58
N PHE A 528 -28.60 -40.79 -30.94
CA PHE A 528 -27.34 -41.47 -30.72
C PHE A 528 -26.99 -41.37 -29.24
N MET A 529 -27.01 -42.50 -28.54
CA MET A 529 -26.55 -42.64 -27.15
C MET A 529 -25.02 -42.57 -27.09
N PRO A 530 -24.43 -41.97 -26.04
CA PRO A 530 -23.02 -42.14 -25.72
C PRO A 530 -22.83 -43.36 -24.80
N GLN A 531 -21.86 -44.21 -25.13
CA GLN A 531 -21.38 -45.28 -24.26
C GLN A 531 -20.31 -44.75 -23.30
N ARG A 532 -20.60 -44.87 -21.99
CA ARG A 532 -19.71 -44.97 -20.82
C ARG A 532 -18.47 -44.06 -20.74
N PHE A 533 -18.49 -43.11 -19.80
CA PHE A 533 -17.36 -42.87 -18.90
C PHE A 533 -17.88 -42.67 -17.46
N GLN A 534 -17.43 -43.55 -16.57
CA GLN A 534 -17.63 -43.49 -15.13
C GLN A 534 -16.41 -42.81 -14.49
N LEU A 535 -16.63 -41.66 -13.86
CA LEU A 535 -15.99 -41.29 -12.60
C LEU A 535 -16.93 -40.35 -11.84
N GLY A 536 -17.76 -40.97 -11.00
CA GLY A 536 -18.20 -40.41 -9.71
C GLY A 536 -19.05 -39.14 -9.68
N GLN A 537 -20.30 -39.23 -10.14
CA GLN A 537 -21.49 -38.51 -9.65
C GLN A 537 -21.40 -36.99 -9.35
N ARG A 538 -21.57 -36.17 -10.39
CA ARG A 538 -22.38 -34.94 -10.32
C ARG A 538 -23.82 -35.25 -10.74
N PRO A 539 -24.86 -34.86 -9.98
CA PRO A 539 -26.15 -34.56 -10.58
C PRO A 539 -26.02 -33.22 -11.30
N GLU A 540 -26.30 -33.20 -12.60
CA GLU A 540 -26.56 -31.97 -13.34
C GLU A 540 -27.71 -31.22 -12.68
N MET A 541 -27.46 -29.98 -12.26
CA MET A 541 -28.51 -29.02 -11.95
C MET A 541 -28.03 -27.63 -12.39
N PRO A 542 -28.98 -26.77 -12.77
CA PRO A 542 -28.73 -25.61 -13.63
C PRO A 542 -27.80 -24.65 -12.91
N GLN A 543 -26.70 -24.30 -13.56
CA GLN A 543 -25.89 -23.17 -13.13
C GLN A 543 -26.81 -21.95 -13.17
N GLY A 544 -27.02 -21.31 -12.02
CA GLY A 544 -27.69 -20.02 -11.94
C GLY A 544 -26.87 -19.02 -12.75
N VAL A 545 -27.20 -18.91 -14.02
CA VAL A 545 -26.73 -17.83 -14.88
C VAL A 545 -27.26 -16.56 -14.24
N ASP A 546 -26.37 -15.64 -13.86
CA ASP A 546 -26.76 -14.24 -13.73
C ASP A 546 -27.21 -13.81 -15.14
N LEU A 547 -28.49 -14.03 -15.44
CA LEU A 547 -29.17 -13.62 -16.67
C LEU A 547 -29.44 -12.11 -16.66
N ASN A 548 -28.54 -11.31 -16.09
CA ASN A 548 -28.51 -9.89 -16.36
C ASN A 548 -27.96 -9.67 -17.78
N LEU A 549 -28.72 -10.16 -18.76
CA LEU A 549 -28.54 -10.00 -20.19
C LEU A 549 -28.59 -8.53 -20.60
N ASP A 550 -29.11 -7.65 -19.74
CA ASP A 550 -29.10 -6.19 -19.92
C ASP A 550 -27.66 -5.63 -19.93
N LYS A 551 -26.69 -6.37 -19.37
CA LYS A 551 -25.25 -6.06 -19.45
C LYS A 551 -24.54 -6.74 -20.61
N PHE A 552 -25.17 -7.73 -21.25
CA PHE A 552 -24.68 -8.43 -22.44
C PHE A 552 -25.48 -7.98 -23.66
N SER A 553 -25.17 -6.80 -24.16
CA SER A 553 -25.69 -6.37 -25.46
C SER A 553 -25.03 -7.19 -26.57
N LEU A 554 -25.63 -8.34 -26.92
CA LEU A 554 -25.31 -9.09 -28.16
C LEU A 554 -25.73 -8.33 -29.43
N SER A 555 -26.36 -7.15 -29.28
CA SER A 555 -26.84 -6.33 -30.40
C SER A 555 -25.77 -5.45 -31.03
N THR A 556 -24.65 -5.24 -30.34
CA THR A 556 -23.47 -4.56 -30.87
C THR A 556 -22.34 -5.56 -30.96
N GLU A 557 -22.24 -6.26 -32.09
CA GLU A 557 -20.99 -6.90 -32.47
C GLU A 557 -19.94 -5.78 -32.57
N GLU A 558 -18.99 -5.70 -31.63
CA GLU A 558 -17.75 -4.95 -31.83
C GLU A 558 -16.93 -5.68 -32.92
N ARG A 559 -17.41 -5.62 -34.16
CA ARG A 559 -16.64 -6.00 -35.33
C ARG A 559 -15.61 -4.92 -35.55
N PHE A 560 -14.36 -5.31 -35.50
CA PHE A 560 -13.26 -4.41 -35.80
C PHE A 560 -13.22 -4.11 -37.30
N VAL A 561 -13.23 -2.82 -37.64
CA VAL A 561 -13.22 -2.33 -39.03
C VAL A 561 -11.76 -2.12 -39.44
N GLY A 562 -11.14 -3.11 -40.08
CA GLY A 562 -9.80 -2.98 -40.67
C GLY A 562 -8.95 -4.24 -40.56
N ARG A 563 -8.04 -4.46 -41.53
CA ARG A 563 -6.92 -5.39 -41.39
C ARG A 563 -5.76 -4.64 -40.73
N LEU A 564 -5.07 -5.30 -39.80
CA LEU A 564 -3.86 -4.73 -39.21
C LEU A 564 -2.74 -4.69 -40.26
N PRO A 565 -1.85 -3.68 -40.26
CA PRO A 565 -0.71 -3.63 -41.17
C PRO A 565 0.15 -4.91 -41.07
N PRO A 566 0.96 -5.21 -42.09
CA PRO A 566 1.91 -6.32 -42.05
C PRO A 566 2.76 -6.27 -40.78
N CYS A 567 2.92 -7.41 -40.13
CA CYS A 567 3.64 -7.51 -38.86
C CYS A 567 4.57 -8.73 -38.80
N SER A 568 4.73 -9.46 -39.90
CA SER A 568 5.74 -10.50 -40.05
C SER A 568 6.94 -10.02 -40.85
N GLY A 569 8.14 -10.36 -40.38
CA GLY A 569 9.41 -10.09 -41.03
C GLY A 569 9.97 -11.35 -41.72
N GLY A 570 10.64 -11.15 -42.86
CA GLY A 570 11.43 -12.19 -43.52
C GLY A 570 12.74 -12.49 -42.77
N PRO A 571 13.53 -13.49 -43.20
CA PRO A 571 14.74 -13.90 -42.46
C PRO A 571 15.85 -12.83 -42.41
N ASP A 572 15.92 -11.95 -43.42
CA ASP A 572 16.88 -10.83 -43.48
C ASP A 572 16.32 -9.51 -42.90
N SER A 573 15.09 -9.55 -42.38
CA SER A 573 14.40 -8.37 -41.87
C SER A 573 15.00 -7.86 -40.56
N LEU A 574 14.68 -6.62 -40.20
CA LEU A 574 15.06 -6.05 -38.89
C LEU A 574 14.45 -6.88 -37.75
N GLU A 575 13.20 -7.31 -37.91
CA GLU A 575 12.46 -8.12 -36.95
C GLU A 575 13.16 -9.45 -36.65
N ALA A 576 13.85 -10.03 -37.63
CA ALA A 576 14.60 -11.28 -37.45
C ALA A 576 15.94 -11.10 -36.74
N ARG A 577 16.57 -9.92 -36.87
CA ARG A 577 17.93 -9.64 -36.38
C ARG A 577 17.97 -8.95 -35.01
N THR A 578 16.83 -8.55 -34.47
CA THR A 578 16.78 -7.65 -33.31
C THR A 578 16.10 -8.22 -32.07
N ILE A 579 16.64 -7.92 -30.88
CA ILE A 579 16.05 -8.22 -29.57
C ILE A 579 15.44 -6.93 -28.98
N LEU A 580 14.16 -6.70 -29.24
CA LEU A 580 13.47 -5.47 -28.82
C LEU A 580 13.46 -5.26 -27.29
N GLY A 581 13.39 -6.34 -26.51
CA GLY A 581 13.26 -6.29 -25.05
C GLY A 581 14.42 -5.58 -24.35
N LYS A 582 15.64 -5.95 -24.72
CA LYS A 582 16.88 -5.36 -24.17
C LYS A 582 16.99 -3.87 -24.48
N ALA A 583 16.77 -3.50 -25.74
CA ALA A 583 16.79 -2.11 -26.19
C ALA A 583 15.76 -1.27 -25.44
N PHE A 584 14.54 -1.79 -25.27
CA PHE A 584 13.47 -1.15 -24.52
C PHE A 584 13.87 -0.90 -23.05
N LEU A 585 14.38 -1.92 -22.36
CA LEU A 585 14.78 -1.80 -20.95
C LEU A 585 15.96 -0.83 -20.77
N GLN A 586 16.91 -0.79 -21.71
CA GLN A 586 18.01 0.17 -21.69
C GLN A 586 17.51 1.60 -21.92
N GLY A 587 16.59 1.81 -22.87
CA GLY A 587 15.91 3.09 -23.09
C GLY A 587 15.16 3.58 -21.85
N LEU A 588 14.52 2.65 -21.11
CA LEU A 588 13.87 2.93 -19.82
C LEU A 588 14.84 3.44 -18.77
N ARG A 589 15.99 2.77 -18.60
CA ARG A 589 17.02 3.16 -17.63
C ARG A 589 17.66 4.52 -17.97
N GLN A 590 17.96 4.73 -19.24
CA GLN A 590 18.58 5.97 -19.73
C GLN A 590 17.60 7.14 -19.82
N LYS A 591 16.29 6.88 -19.68
CA LYS A 591 15.21 7.86 -19.91
C LYS A 591 15.28 8.50 -21.30
N SER A 592 15.83 7.78 -22.28
CA SER A 592 16.14 8.25 -23.64
C SER A 592 15.03 7.87 -24.63
N PHE A 593 13.77 8.05 -24.24
CA PHE A 593 12.65 7.74 -25.12
C PHE A 593 12.35 8.89 -26.08
N ALA A 594 12.31 8.60 -27.38
CA ALA A 594 11.80 9.52 -28.39
C ALA A 594 10.25 9.52 -28.45
N VAL A 595 9.56 9.45 -27.30
CA VAL A 595 8.08 9.43 -27.20
C VAL A 595 7.55 10.70 -26.56
N LYS A 596 6.22 10.84 -26.57
CA LYS A 596 5.55 11.93 -25.85
C LYS A 596 5.90 11.85 -24.36
N PRO A 597 6.14 12.99 -23.67
CA PRO A 597 6.45 13.00 -22.24
C PRO A 597 5.42 12.28 -21.37
N GLU A 598 4.15 12.30 -21.79
CA GLU A 598 3.05 11.60 -21.13
C GLU A 598 3.23 10.07 -21.17
N ASP A 599 3.67 9.54 -22.31
CA ASP A 599 3.90 8.12 -22.53
C ASP A 599 5.17 7.65 -21.84
N GLN A 600 6.23 8.48 -21.84
CA GLN A 600 7.42 8.23 -21.05
C GLN A 600 7.09 8.16 -19.56
N SER A 601 6.29 9.09 -19.05
CA SER A 601 5.85 9.07 -17.66
C SER A 601 4.99 7.83 -17.35
N LEU A 602 4.13 7.41 -18.29
CA LEU A 602 3.36 6.18 -18.15
C LEU A 602 4.26 4.95 -17.98
N LEU A 603 5.23 4.75 -18.89
CA LEU A 603 6.13 3.60 -18.85
C LEU A 603 6.97 3.57 -17.57
N LEU A 604 7.51 4.72 -17.13
CA LEU A 604 8.24 4.82 -15.87
C LEU A 604 7.35 4.47 -14.66
N ASN A 605 6.08 4.91 -14.65
CA ASN A 605 5.13 4.58 -13.58
C ASN A 605 4.68 3.10 -13.59
N ILE A 606 4.95 2.35 -14.66
CA ILE A 606 4.68 0.92 -14.74
C ILE A 606 5.91 0.12 -14.29
N TYR A 607 7.09 0.44 -14.85
CA TYR A 607 8.28 -0.41 -14.76
C TYR A 607 9.34 0.08 -13.75
N SER A 608 9.29 1.33 -13.28
CA SER A 608 10.23 1.86 -12.27
C SER A 608 9.68 1.82 -10.84
N VAL A 609 8.67 0.98 -10.59
CA VAL A 609 8.08 0.81 -9.26
C VAL A 609 8.63 -0.45 -8.57
N PRO A 610 8.76 -0.48 -7.23
CA PRO A 610 9.34 -1.63 -6.52
C PRO A 610 8.62 -2.95 -6.75
N GLN A 611 7.33 -2.91 -7.10
CA GLN A 611 6.54 -4.10 -7.34
C GLN A 611 6.74 -4.71 -8.74
N CYS A 612 7.50 -4.06 -9.63
CA CYS A 612 7.75 -4.56 -10.97
C CYS A 612 8.98 -5.48 -10.99
N ASP A 613 8.79 -6.76 -11.33
CA ASP A 613 9.87 -7.74 -11.54
C ASP A 613 10.16 -7.99 -13.04
N ARG A 614 9.32 -7.50 -13.94
CA ARG A 614 9.51 -7.69 -15.40
C ARG A 614 10.81 -7.10 -15.94
N VAL A 615 11.37 -6.09 -15.28
CA VAL A 615 12.66 -5.49 -15.69
C VAL A 615 13.84 -6.48 -15.57
N GLU A 616 13.64 -7.60 -14.88
CA GLU A 616 14.60 -8.70 -14.73
C GLU A 616 14.52 -9.74 -15.87
N GLU A 617 13.50 -9.66 -16.75
CA GLU A 617 13.33 -10.59 -17.89
C GLU A 617 14.45 -10.48 -18.94
N GLY A 618 15.16 -9.35 -18.98
CA GLY A 618 16.28 -9.13 -19.91
C GLY A 618 15.86 -9.29 -21.38
N ASP A 619 16.53 -10.18 -22.11
CA ASP A 619 16.27 -10.44 -23.53
C ASP A 619 14.88 -11.08 -23.78
N ALA A 620 14.31 -11.74 -22.77
CA ALA A 620 12.97 -12.32 -22.86
C ALA A 620 11.85 -11.28 -22.71
N PHE A 621 12.21 -10.03 -22.36
CA PHE A 621 11.23 -8.98 -22.13
C PHE A 621 10.46 -8.65 -23.41
N ILE A 622 9.13 -8.66 -23.31
CA ILE A 622 8.24 -8.22 -24.37
C ILE A 622 7.60 -6.88 -23.95
N PRO A 623 7.82 -5.79 -24.71
CA PRO A 623 7.20 -4.49 -24.44
C PRO A 623 5.67 -4.54 -24.45
N PRO A 624 4.99 -3.56 -23.84
CA PRO A 624 3.54 -3.51 -23.83
C PRO A 624 3.01 -3.31 -25.25
N ASP A 625 1.80 -3.82 -25.51
CA ASP A 625 1.11 -3.64 -26.79
C ASP A 625 0.99 -2.13 -27.11
N PRO A 626 1.53 -1.66 -28.25
CA PRO A 626 1.52 -0.24 -28.60
C PRO A 626 0.12 0.27 -28.98
N ASN A 627 -0.90 -0.59 -29.08
CA ASN A 627 -2.26 -0.22 -29.42
C ASN A 627 -2.87 0.80 -28.43
N LEU A 628 -3.49 1.86 -28.97
CA LEU A 628 -4.17 2.90 -28.20
C LEU A 628 -5.25 2.38 -27.24
N GLU A 629 -6.02 1.34 -27.59
CA GLU A 629 -7.04 0.78 -26.68
C GLU A 629 -6.38 0.24 -25.39
N TYR A 630 -5.32 -0.54 -25.56
CA TYR A 630 -4.56 -1.13 -24.46
C TYR A 630 -3.91 -0.03 -23.60
N LEU A 631 -3.22 0.91 -24.25
CA LEU A 631 -2.55 2.01 -23.57
C LEU A 631 -3.53 2.94 -22.85
N THR A 632 -4.72 3.18 -23.42
CA THR A 632 -5.76 3.99 -22.76
C THR A 632 -6.24 3.31 -21.48
N LYS A 633 -6.44 1.99 -21.52
CA LYS A 633 -6.81 1.21 -20.33
C LYS A 633 -5.71 1.28 -19.26
N VAL A 634 -4.46 1.01 -19.62
CA VAL A 634 -3.33 1.05 -18.67
C VAL A 634 -3.11 2.47 -18.13
N ARG A 635 -3.23 3.51 -18.96
CA ARG A 635 -3.15 4.92 -18.54
C ARG A 635 -4.25 5.28 -17.54
N SER A 636 -5.46 4.79 -17.73
CA SER A 636 -6.55 4.96 -16.76
C SER A 636 -6.19 4.35 -15.40
N LEU A 637 -5.69 3.11 -15.39
CA LEU A 637 -5.32 2.41 -14.16
C LEU A 637 -4.18 3.12 -13.41
N VAL A 638 -3.11 3.52 -14.11
CA VAL A 638 -2.00 4.29 -13.53
C VAL A 638 -2.47 5.68 -13.06
N GLY A 639 -3.41 6.29 -13.77
CA GLY A 639 -4.05 7.53 -13.37
C GLY A 639 -4.78 7.40 -12.03
N GLU A 640 -5.52 6.31 -11.81
CA GLU A 640 -6.19 6.03 -10.55
C GLU A 640 -5.20 5.90 -9.39
N GLU A 641 -4.08 5.18 -9.58
CA GLU A 641 -3.01 5.09 -8.58
C GLU A 641 -2.46 6.48 -8.22
N LYS A 642 -2.21 7.32 -9.23
CA LYS A 642 -1.77 8.70 -9.02
C LYS A 642 -2.78 9.49 -8.20
N THR A 643 -4.08 9.35 -8.47
CA THR A 643 -5.11 10.02 -7.64
C THR A 643 -5.10 9.53 -6.20
N LEU A 644 -4.85 8.24 -5.98
CA LEU A 644 -4.78 7.68 -4.63
C LEU A 644 -3.54 8.18 -3.89
N ARG A 645 -2.37 8.25 -4.54
CA ARG A 645 -1.15 8.86 -3.97
C ARG A 645 -1.39 10.30 -3.52
N GLU A 646 -2.07 11.09 -4.34
CA GLU A 646 -2.42 12.47 -4.00
C GLU A 646 -3.39 12.54 -2.82
N ARG A 647 -4.43 11.70 -2.79
CA ARG A 647 -5.34 11.60 -1.64
C ARG A 647 -4.60 11.21 -0.36
N ARG A 648 -3.64 10.27 -0.44
CA ARG A 648 -2.77 9.89 0.70
C ARG A 648 -1.97 11.09 1.20
N ARG A 649 -1.31 11.85 0.33
CA ARG A 649 -0.54 13.06 0.69
C ARG A 649 -1.42 14.11 1.37
N GLN A 650 -2.59 14.39 0.79
CA GLN A 650 -3.53 15.37 1.33
C GLN A 650 -4.03 14.94 2.72
N LYS A 651 -4.47 13.69 2.85
CA LYS A 651 -4.96 13.15 4.13
C LYS A 651 -3.86 13.08 5.18
N PHE A 652 -2.65 12.69 4.80
CA PHE A 652 -1.48 12.71 5.69
C PHE A 652 -1.09 14.12 6.11
N SER A 653 -1.35 15.12 5.27
CA SER A 653 -1.09 16.53 5.59
C SER A 653 -2.21 17.18 6.41
N ASP A 654 -3.34 16.49 6.61
CA ASP A 654 -4.47 17.00 7.38
C ASP A 654 -4.25 16.80 8.89
N LYS A 655 -4.63 17.79 9.69
CA LYS A 655 -4.58 17.72 11.15
C LYS A 655 -5.36 16.54 11.74
N SER A 656 -6.38 16.03 11.03
CA SER A 656 -7.20 14.90 11.44
C SER A 656 -6.52 13.53 11.25
N PHE A 657 -5.36 13.47 10.58
CA PHE A 657 -4.61 12.22 10.44
C PHE A 657 -4.24 11.67 11.82
N ALA A 658 -4.67 10.44 12.09
CA ALA A 658 -4.37 9.71 13.31
C ALA A 658 -3.48 8.51 12.98
N VAL A 659 -2.33 8.41 13.64
CA VAL A 659 -1.40 7.27 13.49
C VAL A 659 -2.09 5.93 13.79
N THR A 660 -3.01 5.91 14.77
CA THR A 660 -3.76 4.71 15.17
C THR A 660 -4.86 4.33 14.18
N ASN A 661 -5.29 5.27 13.31
CA ASN A 661 -6.27 5.02 12.28
C ASN A 661 -5.99 5.92 11.06
N PRO A 662 -5.01 5.56 10.22
CA PRO A 662 -4.67 6.31 9.01
C PRO A 662 -5.85 6.43 8.03
N GLY A 663 -6.80 5.48 8.11
CA GLY A 663 -7.98 5.37 7.27
C GLY A 663 -7.75 4.53 5.99
N LEU A 664 -8.83 4.33 5.24
CA LEU A 664 -8.89 3.32 4.15
C LEU A 664 -7.99 3.58 2.94
N ASP A 665 -7.51 4.81 2.75
CA ASP A 665 -6.62 5.14 1.63
C ASP A 665 -5.20 4.59 1.85
N PHE A 666 -4.81 4.28 3.09
CA PHE A 666 -3.47 3.79 3.42
C PHE A 666 -3.44 2.26 3.54
N PRO A 667 -2.24 1.65 3.42
CA PRO A 667 -2.08 0.21 3.61
C PRO A 667 -2.71 -0.26 4.92
N ARG A 668 -3.39 -1.40 4.87
CA ARG A 668 -4.06 -1.96 6.05
C ARG A 668 -3.07 -2.31 7.15
N SER A 669 -1.84 -2.69 6.77
CA SER A 669 -0.72 -2.97 7.66
C SER A 669 -0.37 -1.81 8.61
N TRP A 670 -0.73 -0.57 8.27
CA TRP A 670 -0.50 0.59 9.14
C TRP A 670 -1.51 0.71 10.28
N THR A 671 -2.66 0.03 10.18
CA THR A 671 -3.66 0.02 11.25
C THR A 671 -3.27 -1.05 12.27
N PRO A 672 -3.09 -0.73 13.56
CA PRO A 672 -2.75 -1.73 14.57
C PRO A 672 -3.78 -2.85 14.62
N ARG A 673 -3.31 -4.10 14.56
CA ARG A 673 -4.15 -5.32 14.66
C ARG A 673 -4.70 -5.52 16.06
N PHE A 674 -3.94 -5.08 17.07
CA PHE A 674 -4.29 -5.15 18.48
C PHE A 674 -4.84 -3.81 18.92
N GLN A 675 -6.11 -3.78 19.33
CA GLN A 675 -6.80 -2.55 19.72
C GLN A 675 -7.45 -2.70 21.10
N VAL A 676 -7.40 -1.63 21.87
CA VAL A 676 -8.17 -1.48 23.11
C VAL A 676 -9.49 -0.79 22.76
N GLU A 677 -10.60 -1.50 22.93
CA GLU A 677 -11.95 -0.96 22.76
C GLU A 677 -12.50 -0.55 24.12
N MET A 678 -12.88 0.73 24.28
CA MET A 678 -13.57 1.21 25.48
C MET A 678 -15.07 1.33 25.16
N GLU A 679 -15.94 0.62 25.88
CA GLU A 679 -17.40 0.79 25.73
C GLU A 679 -17.83 2.18 26.21
N GLY A 680 -18.67 2.87 25.44
CA GLY A 680 -19.34 4.12 25.86
C GLY A 680 -18.58 5.43 25.61
N ARG A 681 -17.30 5.38 25.20
CA ARG A 681 -16.61 6.51 24.58
C ARG A 681 -16.29 6.10 23.15
N ALA A 682 -16.87 6.79 22.16
CA ALA A 682 -16.27 6.79 20.83
C ALA A 682 -14.78 7.09 21.04
N GLN A 683 -13.88 6.38 20.35
CA GLN A 683 -12.47 6.73 20.31
C GLN A 683 -12.35 8.16 19.77
N THR A 684 -12.55 9.15 20.62
CA THR A 684 -11.97 10.46 20.44
C THR A 684 -10.50 10.15 20.54
N ALA A 685 -9.86 10.02 19.37
CA ALA A 685 -8.42 10.05 19.22
C ALA A 685 -7.86 11.01 20.27
N PRO A 686 -6.74 10.68 20.97
CA PRO A 686 -6.15 11.56 21.98
C PRO A 686 -6.19 12.95 21.40
N THR A 687 -7.05 13.77 21.98
CA THR A 687 -7.59 14.91 21.27
C THR A 687 -6.41 15.81 20.97
N LYS A 688 -5.93 15.78 19.72
CA LYS A 688 -4.96 16.72 19.17
C LYS A 688 -5.63 18.09 19.01
N PHE A 689 -6.33 18.55 20.05
CA PHE A 689 -6.78 19.92 20.17
C PHE A 689 -5.51 20.76 20.21
N GLY A 690 -5.35 21.65 19.22
CA GLY A 690 -4.28 22.66 19.23
C GLY A 690 -3.18 22.51 18.17
N LEU A 691 -3.24 21.55 17.24
CA LEU A 691 -2.31 21.57 16.09
C LEU A 691 -2.73 22.68 15.12
N LYS A 692 -1.90 23.72 15.01
CA LYS A 692 -2.04 24.79 14.04
C LYS A 692 -1.05 24.59 12.90
N LYS A 693 -1.55 24.55 11.67
CA LYS A 693 -0.69 24.51 10.47
C LYS A 693 0.15 25.79 10.42
N LEU A 694 1.46 25.64 10.28
CA LEU A 694 2.40 26.74 10.08
C LEU A 694 2.73 26.87 8.60
N GLU A 695 2.64 28.09 8.08
CA GLU A 695 3.20 28.43 6.78
C GLU A 695 4.67 28.79 7.02
N VAL A 696 5.57 27.96 6.49
CA VAL A 696 7.02 28.10 6.63
C VAL A 696 7.66 28.37 5.27
N ASP A 697 8.67 29.22 5.24
CA ASP A 697 9.39 29.52 4.00
C ASP A 697 10.33 28.36 3.58
N GLU A 698 10.81 28.41 2.33
CA GLU A 698 11.68 27.37 1.78
C GLU A 698 13.06 27.32 2.45
N ALA A 699 13.54 28.42 3.02
CA ALA A 699 14.81 28.44 3.74
C ALA A 699 14.70 27.64 5.05
N PHE A 700 13.59 27.81 5.77
CA PHE A 700 13.27 27.05 6.97
C PHE A 700 13.08 25.56 6.67
N LYS A 701 12.33 25.23 5.60
CA LYS A 701 12.16 23.82 5.17
C LYS A 701 13.49 23.16 4.86
N ARG A 702 14.35 23.83 4.10
CA ARG A 702 15.71 23.35 3.80
C ARG A 702 16.53 23.17 5.07
N GLY A 703 16.49 24.14 5.97
CA GLY A 703 17.14 24.07 7.27
C GLY A 703 16.73 22.84 8.07
N LEU A 704 15.42 22.53 8.12
CA LEU A 704 14.90 21.33 8.76
C LEU A 704 15.38 20.04 8.08
N LEU A 705 15.24 19.95 6.75
CA LEU A 705 15.62 18.76 5.97
C LEU A 705 17.11 18.45 6.04
N GLU A 706 17.97 19.46 5.97
CA GLU A 706 19.43 19.25 5.89
C GLU A 706 20.07 19.11 7.27
N ASN A 707 19.56 19.81 8.30
CA ASN A 707 20.28 19.93 9.58
C ASN A 707 19.58 19.25 10.76
N VAL A 708 18.26 19.11 10.73
CA VAL A 708 17.49 18.67 11.91
C VAL A 708 16.96 17.26 11.74
N LEU A 709 16.25 17.01 10.63
CA LEU A 709 15.62 15.72 10.36
C LEU A 709 16.59 14.53 10.27
N PRO A 710 17.81 14.65 9.71
CA PRO A 710 18.77 13.54 9.68
C PRO A 710 19.21 13.06 11.07
N ALA A 711 19.15 13.91 12.08
CA ALA A 711 19.49 13.58 13.47
C ALA A 711 18.27 13.22 14.33
N ALA A 712 17.05 13.44 13.82
CA ALA A 712 15.81 13.19 14.56
C ALA A 712 15.26 11.79 14.28
N ALA A 713 14.86 11.07 15.32
CA ALA A 713 14.12 9.81 15.15
C ALA A 713 12.63 10.12 14.89
N PRO A 714 12.04 9.64 13.78
CA PRO A 714 10.62 9.83 13.52
C PRO A 714 9.76 9.04 14.52
N GLU A 715 8.69 9.65 15.02
CA GLU A 715 7.68 8.97 15.86
C GLU A 715 6.79 8.04 15.03
N PHE A 716 6.59 8.37 13.76
CA PHE A 716 5.90 7.56 12.78
C PHE A 716 6.77 7.46 11.54
N ASN A 717 7.02 6.24 11.07
CA ASN A 717 7.75 5.98 9.83
C ASN A 717 7.14 4.74 9.19
N GLN A 718 6.36 4.95 8.13
CA GLN A 718 5.67 3.87 7.43
C GLN A 718 5.83 4.05 5.93
N VAL A 719 5.85 2.93 5.22
CA VAL A 719 6.05 2.88 3.76
C VAL A 719 4.81 2.25 3.12
N THR A 720 4.38 2.80 2.00
CA THR A 720 3.28 2.25 1.19
C THR A 720 3.77 1.15 0.26
N GLU A 721 2.83 0.40 -0.32
CA GLU A 721 3.12 -0.70 -1.25
C GLU A 721 3.99 -0.27 -2.45
N ASP A 722 3.84 0.99 -2.90
CA ASP A 722 4.63 1.62 -3.96
C ASP A 722 5.92 2.31 -3.49
N GLY A 723 6.34 2.03 -2.25
CA GLY A 723 7.63 2.48 -1.71
C GLY A 723 7.66 3.93 -1.24
N ILE A 724 6.53 4.64 -1.20
CA ILE A 724 6.49 6.02 -0.68
C ILE A 724 6.54 5.97 0.84
N ALA A 725 7.57 6.60 1.42
CA ALA A 725 7.70 6.72 2.87
C ALA A 725 6.97 7.95 3.40
N PHE A 726 6.28 7.79 4.53
CA PHE A 726 5.56 8.84 5.25
C PHE A 726 6.08 8.90 6.68
N ARG A 727 6.55 10.07 7.11
CA ARG A 727 7.17 10.24 8.43
C ARG A 727 6.60 11.40 9.22
N ILE A 728 6.51 11.23 10.54
CA ILE A 728 6.15 12.28 11.49
C ILE A 728 7.27 12.43 12.50
N TYR A 729 7.80 13.65 12.61
CA TYR A 729 8.81 14.03 13.56
C TYR A 729 8.22 14.99 14.58
N LYS A 730 8.52 14.76 15.86
CA LYS A 730 8.25 15.73 16.93
C LYS A 730 9.53 16.42 17.33
N ILE A 731 9.61 17.72 17.08
CA ILE A 731 10.77 18.56 17.37
C ILE A 731 10.29 19.70 18.27
N GLY A 732 10.44 19.52 19.58
CA GLY A 732 9.88 20.46 20.57
C GLY A 732 8.37 20.56 20.45
N SER A 733 7.86 21.76 20.16
CA SER A 733 6.43 22.04 19.92
C SER A 733 6.00 21.88 18.46
N LEU A 734 6.89 21.42 17.57
CA LEU A 734 6.60 21.22 16.16
C LEU A 734 6.33 19.75 15.85
N GLU A 735 5.29 19.50 15.07
CA GLU A 735 5.06 18.23 14.39
C GLU A 735 5.36 18.45 12.90
N VAL A 736 6.48 17.92 12.42
CA VAL A 736 6.90 18.00 11.02
C VAL A 736 6.54 16.69 10.34
N ARG A 737 5.74 16.77 9.27
CA ARG A 737 5.35 15.61 8.47
C ARG A 737 6.04 15.65 7.13
N THR A 738 6.67 14.55 6.74
CA THR A 738 7.43 14.44 5.49
C THR A 738 6.95 13.24 4.66
N THR A 739 7.21 13.33 3.36
CA THR A 739 6.99 12.25 2.40
C THR A 739 8.24 12.08 1.54
N GLN A 740 8.54 10.85 1.15
CA GLN A 740 9.66 10.53 0.28
C GLN A 740 9.23 9.51 -0.78
N GLU A 741 9.39 9.85 -2.06
CA GLU A 741 9.19 8.90 -3.17
C GLU A 741 10.37 7.92 -3.26
N VAL A 742 10.17 6.82 -3.98
CA VAL A 742 11.25 5.83 -4.25
C VAL A 742 12.39 6.53 -4.98
N ASP A 743 13.61 6.39 -4.45
CA ASP A 743 14.83 7.08 -4.89
C ASP A 743 14.73 8.63 -4.92
N GLY A 744 13.69 9.18 -4.31
CA GLY A 744 13.47 10.61 -4.17
C GLY A 744 14.11 11.20 -2.92
N GLN A 745 14.32 12.51 -2.92
CA GLN A 745 14.67 13.24 -1.70
C GLN A 745 13.45 13.36 -0.79
N GLU A 746 13.68 13.27 0.51
CA GLU A 746 12.65 13.54 1.51
C GLU A 746 12.17 14.99 1.39
N ALA A 747 10.86 15.19 1.40
CA ALA A 747 10.23 16.49 1.28
C ALA A 747 9.24 16.75 2.42
N ILE A 748 9.22 17.98 2.94
CA ILE A 748 8.28 18.40 3.98
C ILE A 748 6.89 18.58 3.36
N ALA A 749 5.93 17.78 3.82
CA ALA A 749 4.54 17.88 3.41
C ALA A 749 3.80 18.96 4.21
N VAL A 750 3.97 19.00 5.54
CA VAL A 750 3.35 20.01 6.41
C VAL A 750 4.10 20.17 7.73
N VAL A 751 4.05 21.37 8.31
CA VAL A 751 4.52 21.65 9.67
C VAL A 751 3.35 22.12 10.52
N PHE A 752 3.14 21.48 11.67
CA PHE A 752 2.20 21.92 12.69
C PHE A 752 2.95 22.42 13.93
N SER A 753 2.31 23.32 14.67
CA SER A 753 2.71 23.65 16.04
C SER A 753 1.65 23.18 17.02
N SER A 754 2.06 22.50 18.08
CA SER A 754 1.25 22.25 19.28
C SER A 754 1.30 23.49 20.16
N GLY A 755 0.25 24.31 20.17
CA GLY A 755 0.15 25.45 21.09
C GLY A 755 0.30 25.01 22.55
N ALA A 756 0.98 25.80 23.37
CA ALA A 756 1.35 25.42 24.73
C ALA A 756 0.12 25.15 25.62
N ALA A 757 0.14 23.99 26.29
CA ALA A 757 -0.68 23.69 27.44
C ALA A 757 -0.50 24.77 28.52
N SER A 758 -1.61 25.18 29.15
CA SER A 758 -1.60 25.99 30.37
C SER A 758 -0.69 25.38 31.43
N TRP A 759 0.06 26.20 32.17
CA TRP A 759 0.98 25.75 33.22
C TRP A 759 0.30 24.82 34.22
N GLU A 760 0.54 23.52 34.12
CA GLU A 760 0.34 22.61 35.26
C GLU A 760 1.53 22.80 36.20
N ALA A 761 1.44 23.79 37.08
CA ALA A 761 2.36 23.88 38.20
C ALA A 761 1.86 22.97 39.33
N LYS A 762 2.62 21.92 39.66
CA LYS A 762 2.59 21.41 41.04
C LYS A 762 2.97 22.59 41.94
N ALA A 763 2.03 23.06 42.75
CA ALA A 763 2.33 24.02 43.80
C ALA A 763 3.29 23.35 44.78
N VAL A 764 4.59 23.57 44.59
CA VAL A 764 5.57 23.21 45.61
C VAL A 764 5.45 24.31 46.66
N ASP A 765 4.88 23.97 47.82
CA ASP A 765 4.85 24.79 49.03
C ASP A 765 6.26 24.93 49.65
N SER A 766 7.27 25.25 48.84
CA SER A 766 8.54 25.76 49.35
C SER A 766 8.40 27.27 49.64
N GLU A 767 7.50 27.60 50.57
CA GLU A 767 7.51 28.91 51.22
C GLU A 767 8.80 29.04 52.05
N ASP A 768 9.90 29.50 51.45
CA ASP A 768 10.72 30.58 52.04
C ASP A 768 11.99 30.94 51.25
N ALA A 769 12.55 30.03 50.45
CA ALA A 769 13.92 30.21 49.93
C ALA A 769 14.06 31.42 48.98
N LEU A 770 13.05 31.67 48.14
CA LEU A 770 13.05 32.73 47.13
C LEU A 770 12.55 34.09 47.65
N GLY A 771 11.80 34.11 48.76
CA GLY A 771 11.22 35.34 49.30
C GLY A 771 12.28 36.38 49.69
N ARG A 772 13.48 35.92 50.04
CA ARG A 772 14.63 36.75 50.45
C ARG A 772 15.53 37.14 49.30
N GLU A 773 15.26 36.72 48.07
CA GLU A 773 16.10 37.10 46.93
C GLU A 773 15.67 38.46 46.37
N ARG A 774 16.67 39.30 46.11
CA ARG A 774 16.44 40.59 45.46
C ARG A 774 16.07 40.39 44.00
N LEU A 775 15.01 41.07 43.56
CA LEU A 775 14.62 41.12 42.16
C LEU A 775 15.59 42.06 41.43
N VAL A 776 16.20 41.60 40.34
CA VAL A 776 17.14 42.41 39.55
C VAL A 776 16.53 42.91 38.26
N LYS A 777 15.67 42.10 37.62
CA LYS A 777 15.14 42.42 36.29
C LYS A 777 13.68 42.03 36.14
N CYS A 778 12.93 42.85 35.43
CA CYS A 778 11.52 42.61 35.10
C CYS A 778 11.34 42.68 33.59
N LYS A 779 10.81 41.60 32.99
CA LYS A 779 10.47 41.49 31.57
C LYS A 779 8.96 41.29 31.41
N VAL A 780 8.33 42.10 30.56
CA VAL A 780 6.88 42.00 30.30
C VAL A 780 6.65 41.44 28.91
N TYR A 781 5.88 40.36 28.82
CA TYR A 781 5.55 39.69 27.57
C TYR A 781 4.07 39.81 27.25
N VAL A 782 3.74 39.73 25.95
CA VAL A 782 2.37 39.60 25.47
C VAL A 782 2.29 38.46 24.46
N GLU A 783 1.26 37.64 24.62
CA GLU A 783 0.91 36.56 23.69
C GLU A 783 -0.55 36.75 23.22
N ALA A 784 -0.85 36.25 22.02
CA ALA A 784 -2.22 36.25 21.50
C ALA A 784 -3.04 35.17 22.22
N MET A 785 -4.25 35.52 22.68
CA MET A 785 -5.16 34.56 23.30
C MET A 785 -6.06 33.98 22.22
N GLU A 786 -6.21 32.65 22.16
CA GLU A 786 -7.30 32.04 21.39
C GLU A 786 -8.62 32.31 22.11
N GLN A 787 -9.63 32.75 21.36
CA GLN A 787 -10.98 32.91 21.89
C GLN A 787 -11.51 31.52 22.26
N GLU A 788 -11.89 31.31 23.52
CA GLU A 788 -12.79 30.20 23.85
C GLU A 788 -14.09 30.40 23.05
N PRO A 789 -14.61 29.37 22.37
CA PRO A 789 -15.87 29.46 21.66
C PRO A 789 -17.02 29.39 22.67
N GLN A 790 -17.28 30.50 23.38
CA GLN A 790 -18.50 30.67 24.16
C GLN A 790 -19.28 31.88 23.66
N LEU A 791 -20.46 31.56 23.13
CA LEU A 791 -21.57 32.40 22.67
C LEU A 791 -21.26 33.65 21.84
N HIS A 792 -21.59 33.54 20.55
CA HIS A 792 -21.96 34.66 19.69
C HIS A 792 -22.89 35.63 20.42
N LEU A 793 -22.45 36.88 20.67
CA LEU A 793 -23.26 38.11 20.69
C LEU A 793 -22.43 39.33 21.16
N ALA A 794 -21.41 39.75 20.39
CA ALA A 794 -20.95 41.14 20.36
C ALA A 794 -20.02 41.37 19.15
N LYS A 795 -20.38 42.29 18.26
CA LYS A 795 -19.66 42.61 17.00
C LYS A 795 -18.34 43.39 17.18
N ASP A 796 -17.83 43.54 18.40
CA ASP A 796 -16.62 44.34 18.71
C ASP A 796 -15.55 43.61 19.55
N ALA A 797 -15.53 42.27 19.54
CA ALA A 797 -14.54 41.49 20.29
C ALA A 797 -13.13 41.60 19.66
N ARG A 798 -12.37 42.63 20.05
CA ARG A 798 -10.93 42.73 19.79
C ARG A 798 -10.23 41.48 20.32
N ALA A 799 -9.31 40.90 19.54
CA ALA A 799 -8.51 39.76 19.93
C ALA A 799 -7.96 39.93 21.36
N GLY A 800 -8.31 39.00 22.25
CA GLY A 800 -7.78 39.01 23.61
C GLY A 800 -6.27 38.82 23.57
N CYS A 801 -5.52 39.60 24.35
CA CYS A 801 -4.10 39.35 24.56
C CYS A 801 -3.90 38.88 25.99
N ASN A 802 -3.03 37.90 26.18
CA ASN A 802 -2.57 37.51 27.50
C ASN A 802 -1.25 38.21 27.83
N PHE A 803 -1.13 38.72 29.06
CA PHE A 803 0.05 39.44 29.53
C PHE A 803 0.64 38.71 30.71
N TYR A 804 1.93 38.40 30.65
CA TYR A 804 2.67 37.80 31.74
C TYR A 804 4.00 38.51 31.97
N ILE A 805 4.52 38.39 33.18
CA ILE A 805 5.75 39.02 33.61
C ILE A 805 6.73 37.95 34.04
N VAL A 806 7.97 38.09 33.58
CA VAL A 806 9.10 37.27 34.01
C VAL A 806 10.04 38.15 34.82
N LEU A 807 10.27 37.75 36.07
CA LEU A 807 11.19 38.43 36.98
C LEU A 807 12.43 37.57 37.17
N GLU A 808 13.58 38.20 37.12
CA GLU A 808 14.87 37.59 37.37
C GLU A 808 15.36 38.03 38.75
N THR A 809 15.81 37.10 39.57
CA THR A 809 16.43 37.38 40.87
C THR A 809 17.95 37.49 40.74
N GLU A 810 18.61 38.03 41.76
CA GLU A 810 20.07 38.12 41.80
C GLU A 810 20.78 36.75 41.72
N LYS A 811 20.10 35.67 42.12
CA LYS A 811 20.60 34.29 41.97
C LYS A 811 20.19 33.63 40.64
N LYS A 812 19.74 34.43 39.66
CA LYS A 812 19.29 33.99 38.33
C LYS A 812 18.05 33.06 38.34
N ASN A 813 17.29 33.03 39.44
CA ASN A 813 15.99 32.37 39.43
C ASN A 813 15.00 33.21 38.62
N ARG A 814 14.05 32.53 37.98
CA ARG A 814 13.01 33.14 37.15
C ARG A 814 11.64 32.91 37.76
N ILE A 815 10.90 33.99 37.95
CA ILE A 815 9.53 33.95 38.47
C ILE A 815 8.59 34.43 37.37
N VAL A 816 7.59 33.63 37.03
CA VAL A 816 6.53 34.01 36.08
C VAL A 816 5.26 34.33 36.85
N THR A 817 4.67 35.48 36.56
CA THR A 817 3.39 35.88 37.15
C THR A 817 2.46 36.51 36.13
N GLU A 818 1.18 36.13 36.17
CA GLU A 818 0.12 36.65 35.30
C GLU A 818 -1.24 36.60 36.00
N ALA A 819 -2.23 37.29 35.43
CA ALA A 819 -3.63 37.14 35.83
C ALA A 819 -4.35 36.26 34.81
N LEU A 820 -4.99 35.19 35.27
CA LEU A 820 -5.75 34.24 34.46
C LEU A 820 -7.16 34.76 34.19
N GLY A 821 -7.91 34.08 33.31
CA GLY A 821 -9.25 34.49 32.86
C GLY A 821 -10.27 34.72 33.98
N ALA A 822 -10.19 33.96 35.07
CA ALA A 822 -11.07 34.08 36.24
C ALA A 822 -10.64 35.14 37.26
N GLY A 823 -9.59 35.92 36.96
CA GLY A 823 -8.97 36.86 37.91
C GLY A 823 -8.04 36.23 38.94
N ASN A 824 -7.87 34.91 38.90
CA ASN A 824 -6.85 34.20 39.66
C ASN A 824 -5.46 34.65 39.21
N LEU A 825 -4.58 34.93 40.16
CA LEU A 825 -3.22 35.33 39.90
C LEU A 825 -2.30 34.11 39.99
N SER A 826 -1.45 33.90 39.00
CA SER A 826 -0.49 32.81 39.00
C SER A 826 0.90 33.29 39.45
N TRP A 827 1.64 32.39 40.08
CA TRP A 827 3.03 32.58 40.50
C TRP A 827 3.78 31.26 40.30
N VAL A 828 4.65 31.20 39.30
CA VAL A 828 5.38 29.97 38.94
C VAL A 828 6.87 30.26 39.02
N GLN A 829 7.59 29.46 39.81
CA GLN A 829 9.03 29.59 39.99
C GLN A 829 9.75 28.61 39.04
N ASN A 830 10.79 29.10 38.38
CA ASN A 830 11.65 28.37 37.44
C ASN A 830 10.88 27.42 36.50
N PRO A 831 9.93 27.91 35.67
CA PRO A 831 9.20 27.04 34.78
C PRO A 831 10.13 26.38 33.75
N ASN A 832 10.05 25.06 33.61
CA ASN A 832 10.90 24.28 32.69
C ASN A 832 10.76 24.72 31.22
N ASN A 833 9.59 25.23 30.82
CA ASN A 833 9.27 25.60 29.43
C ASN A 833 9.24 27.12 29.21
N LEU A 834 9.93 27.90 30.06
CA LEU A 834 9.88 29.36 30.00
C LEU A 834 10.47 29.93 28.71
N GLU A 835 11.57 29.37 28.21
CA GLU A 835 12.20 29.88 26.99
C GLU A 835 11.34 29.60 25.75
N ASP A 836 10.66 28.45 25.71
CA ASP A 836 9.73 28.12 24.64
C ASP A 836 8.56 29.11 24.61
N ARG A 837 7.94 29.40 25.77
CA ARG A 837 6.86 30.42 25.84
C ARG A 837 7.37 31.81 25.46
N ASN A 838 8.57 32.19 25.91
CA ASN A 838 9.18 33.48 25.56
C ASN A 838 9.45 33.60 24.05
N SER A 839 9.78 32.50 23.36
CA SER A 839 9.99 32.49 21.91
C SER A 839 8.71 32.75 21.11
N LEU A 840 7.54 32.38 21.67
CA LEU A 840 6.23 32.55 21.07
C LEU A 840 5.54 33.88 21.46
N ALA A 841 6.06 34.56 22.47
CA ALA A 841 5.51 35.81 22.98
C ALA A 841 6.34 37.03 22.52
N LYS A 842 5.69 38.18 22.38
CA LYS A 842 6.39 39.44 22.11
C LYS A 842 6.87 40.05 23.43
N LEU A 843 8.19 40.16 23.60
CA LEU A 843 8.78 40.97 24.67
C LEU A 843 8.43 42.44 24.44
N LEU A 844 7.78 43.06 25.42
CA LEU A 844 7.37 44.45 25.35
C LEU A 844 8.33 45.39 26.07
N PHE A 845 8.76 45.00 27.27
CA PHE A 845 9.58 45.83 28.14
C PHE A 845 10.58 44.99 28.90
N THR A 846 11.75 45.57 29.12
CA THR A 846 12.75 45.10 30.07
C THR A 846 13.13 46.29 30.94
N VAL A 847 13.16 46.10 32.25
CA VAL A 847 13.53 47.15 33.20
C VAL A 847 14.24 46.53 34.39
N ASP A 848 15.20 47.25 34.94
CA ASP A 848 15.81 46.88 36.21
C ASP A 848 14.83 47.20 37.35
N CYS A 849 14.76 46.29 38.31
CA CYS A 849 13.91 46.45 39.48
C CYS A 849 14.49 47.54 40.40
N LYS A 850 13.66 48.14 41.27
CA LYS A 850 14.16 49.04 42.32
C LYS A 850 15.20 48.35 43.19
N ASP A 851 16.19 49.11 43.62
CA ASP A 851 17.10 48.69 44.68
C ASP A 851 16.30 48.34 45.94
N ASP A 852 16.72 47.28 46.63
CA ASP A 852 16.09 46.70 47.83
C ASP A 852 14.71 46.02 47.67
N LEU A 853 14.23 45.77 46.44
CA LEU A 853 12.99 45.03 46.23
C LEU A 853 13.19 43.51 46.21
N HIS A 854 12.49 42.79 47.09
CA HIS A 854 12.58 41.33 47.21
C HIS A 854 11.34 40.61 46.66
N ALA A 855 11.48 39.34 46.30
CA ALA A 855 10.36 38.55 45.78
C ALA A 855 9.18 38.46 46.77
N ARG A 856 9.45 38.45 48.09
CA ARG A 856 8.40 38.47 49.12
C ARG A 856 7.55 39.74 49.08
N ASP A 857 8.17 40.89 48.80
CA ASP A 857 7.49 42.19 48.79
C ASP A 857 6.50 42.21 47.61
N LEU A 858 6.90 41.61 46.48
CA LEU A 858 6.02 41.45 45.33
C LEU A 858 4.89 40.44 45.58
N LYS A 859 5.18 39.30 46.22
CA LYS A 859 4.15 38.31 46.57
C LYS A 859 3.11 38.92 47.54
N GLN A 860 3.56 39.74 48.50
CA GLN A 860 2.68 40.50 49.40
C GLN A 860 1.87 41.56 48.64
N PHE A 861 2.50 42.27 47.70
CA PHE A 861 1.78 43.22 46.83
C PHE A 861 0.71 42.52 45.98
N GLN A 862 1.01 41.34 45.42
CA GLN A 862 0.06 40.53 44.66
C GLN A 862 -1.17 40.14 45.51
N ARG A 863 -0.97 39.76 46.79
CA ARG A 863 -2.05 39.43 47.73
C ARG A 863 -2.94 40.63 48.08
N THR A 864 -2.41 41.85 48.03
CA THR A 864 -3.14 43.09 48.36
C THR A 864 -3.69 43.81 47.13
N LEU A 865 -3.35 43.35 45.93
CA LEU A 865 -3.72 43.99 44.68
C LEU A 865 -5.18 43.72 44.32
N ILE A 866 -6.03 44.74 44.48
CA ILE A 866 -7.41 44.71 44.01
C ILE A 866 -7.43 45.16 42.54
N LEU A 867 -7.80 44.24 41.64
CA LEU A 867 -7.94 44.53 40.22
C LEU A 867 -9.41 44.86 39.87
N PRO A 868 -9.68 45.90 39.05
CA PRO A 868 -11.03 46.21 38.63
C PRO A 868 -11.59 45.12 37.70
N PRO A 869 -12.88 44.75 37.82
CA PRO A 869 -13.53 43.80 36.91
C PRO A 869 -13.62 44.44 35.51
N SER A 870 -12.65 44.12 34.66
CA SER A 870 -12.45 44.76 33.36
C SER A 870 -12.04 43.71 32.33
N VAL A 871 -12.48 43.89 31.10
CA VAL A 871 -12.09 43.08 29.92
C VAL A 871 -10.56 43.06 29.71
N ASN A 872 -9.84 44.01 30.32
CA ASN A 872 -8.38 44.13 30.26
C ASN A 872 -7.68 43.78 31.59
N LEU A 873 -8.29 42.96 32.45
CA LEU A 873 -7.78 42.56 33.77
C LEU A 873 -6.29 42.21 33.74
N ARG A 874 -5.89 41.38 32.77
CA ARG A 874 -4.52 40.88 32.60
C ARG A 874 -3.52 41.99 32.27
N LYS A 875 -3.95 42.97 31.47
CA LYS A 875 -3.16 44.17 31.15
C LYS A 875 -3.01 45.07 32.38
N HIS A 876 -4.07 45.24 33.16
CA HIS A 876 -4.03 46.03 34.40
C HIS A 876 -3.11 45.40 35.44
N TYR A 877 -3.17 44.07 35.58
CA TYR A 877 -2.25 43.31 36.43
C TYR A 877 -0.80 43.53 36.03
N ALA A 878 -0.46 43.30 34.75
CA ALA A 878 0.91 43.48 34.28
C ALA A 878 1.41 44.93 34.48
N LYS A 879 0.55 45.94 34.29
CA LYS A 879 0.89 47.34 34.58
C LYS A 879 1.13 47.61 36.07
N ALA A 880 0.32 47.04 36.94
CA ALA A 880 0.44 47.23 38.39
C ALA A 880 1.75 46.64 38.91
N ILE A 881 2.06 45.40 38.51
CA ILE A 881 3.31 44.72 38.83
C ILE A 881 4.50 45.49 38.26
N TYR A 882 4.48 45.87 36.98
CA TYR A 882 5.56 46.65 36.37
C TYR A 882 5.81 47.98 37.12
N LYS A 883 4.75 48.72 37.48
CA LYS A 883 4.86 49.98 38.23
C LYS A 883 5.41 49.76 39.63
N PHE A 884 4.97 48.71 40.31
CA PHE A 884 5.44 48.37 41.64
C PHE A 884 6.94 48.07 41.62
N VAL A 885 7.35 47.19 40.71
CA VAL A 885 8.72 46.65 40.61
C VAL A 885 9.72 47.69 40.11
N SER A 886 9.34 48.52 39.14
CA SER A 886 10.25 49.51 38.52
C SER A 886 10.12 50.92 39.11
N GLY A 887 9.02 51.22 39.80
CA GLY A 887 8.68 52.60 40.23
C GLY A 887 8.24 53.51 39.08
N ARG A 888 8.26 53.02 37.83
CA ARG A 888 7.93 53.78 36.64
C ARG A 888 6.51 53.44 36.21
N SER A 889 5.69 54.47 36.04
CA SER A 889 4.41 54.30 35.35
C SER A 889 4.68 54.06 33.86
N PHE A 890 3.85 53.23 33.25
CA PHE A 890 3.76 53.08 31.78
C PHE A 890 3.48 54.45 31.11
N ARG A 891 4.53 55.21 30.75
CA ARG A 891 4.39 56.46 29.98
C ARG A 891 4.71 56.19 28.52
N GLY A 892 3.70 55.72 27.80
CA GLY A 892 3.75 55.50 26.35
C GLY A 892 2.38 55.06 25.84
N LYS A 893 1.91 55.66 24.73
CA LYS A 893 0.77 55.10 24.00
C LYS A 893 1.18 53.71 23.49
N TRP A 894 0.34 52.72 23.76
CA TRP A 894 0.53 51.37 23.23
C TRP A 894 0.33 51.41 21.71
N GLY A 895 1.37 51.08 20.94
CA GLY A 895 1.34 51.10 19.47
C GLY A 895 1.74 52.46 18.90
N GLY A 896 2.84 52.48 18.14
CA GLY A 896 3.29 53.65 17.38
C GLY A 896 2.24 54.13 16.37
N ASN A 897 2.43 55.37 15.90
CA ASN A 897 1.54 56.10 14.99
C ASN A 897 1.10 55.27 13.77
N LEU A 898 -0.18 54.90 13.73
CA LEU A 898 -0.86 54.52 12.49
C LEU A 898 -1.46 55.80 11.88
N ARG A 899 -0.89 56.27 10.77
CA ARG A 899 -1.46 57.37 9.95
C ARG A 899 -2.81 56.94 9.38
N ARG A 900 -3.84 57.77 9.55
CA ARG A 900 -5.11 57.63 8.83
C ARG A 900 -4.94 58.15 7.40
N TYR A 901 -5.25 57.31 6.43
CA TYR A 901 -5.58 57.72 5.06
C TYR A 901 -7.07 58.12 5.04
N ALA A 902 -7.39 59.24 4.41
CA ALA A 902 -8.76 59.69 4.15
C ALA A 902 -8.97 59.77 2.63
N PRO A 903 -9.98 59.11 2.05
CA PRO A 903 -10.58 59.50 0.78
C PRO A 903 -11.79 60.44 1.01
N PRO A 904 -12.18 61.24 0.01
CA PRO A 904 -13.10 62.37 0.16
C PRO A 904 -14.57 61.95 0.23
N MET A 905 -15.39 62.75 0.92
CA MET A 905 -16.86 62.63 0.92
C MET A 905 -17.47 63.16 -0.39
N PRO A 906 -18.64 62.63 -0.78
CA PRO A 906 -19.73 63.41 -1.35
C PRO A 906 -20.97 63.45 -0.42
N PRO A 907 -21.96 64.32 -0.71
CA PRO A 907 -22.76 65.00 0.31
C PRO A 907 -24.11 64.35 0.64
N GLN A 908 -24.72 64.94 1.67
CA GLN A 908 -26.00 64.69 2.32
C GLN A 908 -27.23 64.60 1.39
N SER A 909 -28.15 63.71 1.76
CA SER A 909 -29.61 63.89 1.82
C SER A 909 -30.17 62.64 2.54
N GLY A 910 -31.10 62.67 3.49
CA GLY A 910 -32.18 63.61 3.73
C GLY A 910 -33.52 62.96 3.38
N ASN A 911 -34.02 62.09 4.27
CA ASN A 911 -35.41 61.66 4.51
C ASN A 911 -36.43 61.56 3.37
N LEU A 912 -37.13 60.42 3.27
CA LEU A 912 -38.61 60.25 3.41
C LEU A 912 -39.10 58.93 2.77
N GLY A 913 -40.12 58.30 3.38
CA GLY A 913 -41.18 57.63 2.61
C GLY A 913 -41.41 56.12 2.81
N LEU A 914 -42.25 55.79 3.80
CA LEU A 914 -43.48 54.97 3.77
C LEU A 914 -43.71 53.76 2.80
N ALA A 915 -44.41 52.77 3.39
CA ALA A 915 -45.36 51.78 2.84
C ALA A 915 -44.77 50.42 2.35
N ALA A 916 -45.05 49.29 3.04
CA ALA A 916 -46.25 48.41 2.97
C ALA A 916 -46.21 47.50 1.72
N LEU A 917 -46.44 46.17 1.68
CA LEU A 917 -47.23 45.17 2.43
C LEU A 917 -46.57 43.78 2.20
N GLY A 918 -46.51 42.87 3.17
CA GLY A 918 -47.45 41.73 3.31
C GLY A 918 -46.71 40.40 3.03
N ARG A 919 -46.88 39.26 3.71
CA ARG A 919 -47.87 38.77 4.69
C ARG A 919 -47.28 37.56 5.45
N SER A 920 -47.64 37.47 6.75
CA SER A 920 -48.10 36.27 7.49
C SER A 920 -47.13 35.11 7.74
N SER A 921 -46.97 34.54 8.95
CA SER A 921 -47.49 34.82 10.29
C SER A 921 -46.87 33.79 11.25
N ASP A 922 -46.24 34.26 12.32
CA ASP A 922 -45.97 33.47 13.53
C ASP A 922 -47.25 33.37 14.36
N PHE A 923 -47.48 32.21 15.00
CA PHE A 923 -48.17 32.14 16.29
C PHE A 923 -47.91 30.76 16.92
N LEU A 924 -47.24 30.73 18.08
CA LEU A 924 -47.83 30.25 19.32
C LEU A 924 -46.81 30.35 20.47
N ASN A 925 -47.22 31.07 21.50
CA ASN A 925 -46.54 31.17 22.78
C ASN A 925 -47.58 30.89 23.88
N VAL A 926 -47.13 30.22 24.94
CA VAL A 926 -47.63 30.26 26.32
C VAL A 926 -48.88 29.43 26.70
N MET A 927 -48.62 28.48 27.62
CA MET A 927 -49.32 28.08 28.86
C MET A 927 -50.87 28.21 28.98
N TRP A 928 -51.61 27.35 29.70
CA TRP A 928 -51.59 27.20 31.17
C TRP A 928 -52.54 26.05 31.62
N LEU A 929 -52.15 25.37 32.70
CA LEU A 929 -52.94 24.67 33.74
C LEU A 929 -54.00 23.56 33.50
N ALA A 930 -53.78 22.50 34.30
CA ALA A 930 -54.67 21.86 35.28
C ALA A 930 -55.62 20.69 34.91
N ARG A 931 -55.31 19.56 35.58
CA ARG A 931 -56.17 18.58 36.29
C ARG A 931 -57.23 17.75 35.54
N LYS A 932 -57.11 16.42 35.75
CA LYS A 932 -58.11 15.34 36.02
C LYS A 932 -59.41 15.38 35.18
N SER A 933 -59.89 14.31 34.55
CA SER A 933 -60.04 12.94 35.05
C SER A 933 -60.50 11.96 33.94
N SER A 934 -60.18 10.69 34.18
CA SER A 934 -61.05 9.50 33.97
C SER A 934 -61.63 9.14 32.60
N ASN A 935 -61.25 7.91 32.22
CA ASN A 935 -62.09 6.79 31.81
C ASN A 935 -62.54 6.63 30.34
N LYS A 936 -61.98 5.55 29.80
CA LYS A 936 -62.63 4.36 29.22
C LYS A 936 -62.93 4.32 27.73
N ALA A 937 -62.60 3.11 27.24
CA ALA A 937 -63.18 2.38 26.12
C ALA A 937 -62.77 2.89 24.72
N ASP A 938 -62.57 2.06 23.73
CA ASP A 938 -62.27 0.63 23.59
C ASP A 938 -61.96 0.47 22.09
N LEU A 939 -61.20 -0.58 21.74
CA LEU A 939 -61.28 -1.32 20.48
C LEU A 939 -61.32 -0.55 19.14
N LEU A 940 -60.31 -0.80 18.29
CA LEU A 940 -60.49 -1.35 16.92
C LEU A 940 -59.14 -1.56 16.22
N LYS A 941 -58.85 -2.83 15.87
CA LYS A 941 -58.04 -3.24 14.71
C LYS A 941 -58.92 -3.13 13.43
N PRO A 942 -58.47 -3.52 12.21
CA PRO A 942 -57.26 -3.21 11.42
C PRO A 942 -57.60 -2.84 9.92
N LYS A 943 -56.56 -2.72 9.08
CA LYS A 943 -56.48 -2.84 7.58
C LYS A 943 -56.24 -1.56 6.75
N ILE A 944 -54.99 -1.43 6.26
CA ILE A 944 -54.50 -1.41 4.84
C ILE A 944 -55.53 -0.95 3.77
N PRO A 945 -55.18 -0.14 2.72
CA PRO A 945 -53.88 -0.07 1.99
C PRO A 945 -53.30 1.32 1.69
N TYR A 946 -51.98 1.41 1.57
CA TYR A 946 -51.21 1.86 0.38
C TYR A 946 -49.72 1.82 0.69
#